data_AF-J3P4T7-F1
#
_entry.id   AF-J3P4T7-F1
#
_cell.length_a   1.000
_cell.length_b   1.000
_cell.length_c   1.000
_cell.angle_alpha   90.00
_cell.angle_beta   90.00
_cell.angle_gamma   90.00
#
_symmetry.space_group_name_H-M   'P 1'
#
loop_
_entity.id
_entity.type
_entity.pdbx_description
1 polymer ?
#
loop_
_entity_poly.entity_id
_entity_poly.type
_entity_poly.pdbx_seq_one_letter_code
_entity_poly.pdbx_strand_id
1 'polypeptide(L)'
;MDSPNYAQHSANDLGKTTQVFSIQPKTARPPTAAMAGGEAAAAREKTTRMLHERMKKAIATQNDGVKSMQVESLVHAVMSAAIEALKTDAQPVRDAIKLFLDDEKREYKIDDCVRWHLLLRAVRTDQNPNQQVVAAMKALGKLIVEARPYLAFENPYDPEEAKKFYEDQCLLKSVHRDAKQKEIIFNVAAQCGNAEVIAAMLEHGRKLYDLHEPATHEFKAHYGGPDFLDKPCSLLDLVLEANPYSSVNKTALWEAAMAEKGSVETVEALLKVEGLATNNTALSCFRDAVENGLDGVIRKYLDYNSKKPVANGTSSHGGSDATSLFATSDNIILAIEHIETKMPVKKRSKSKPANLETTRRNIVRDIVGAVKDTATFNAKVVQSIIQRDLMEIWPKTGVSKSLEKSLIHLAVFYQKPDFVEKFVKEHPDSLCERCALSGEGLAATQSEKAKKYALWYNNNRWDEGNGFVPWPRQQKDATLVGAAKDRARIRDLIVAKTIEVVDNMGTLSDIFHDSNEPCEQYLFHPPFSMARTQPFQWYLLRRAWLDTANPWPFPPVGDLCFDISRFNSATYEVSAFVDSLILHSQNRDLLKYEQTLRYVEFPPLDLMAKEREALCENSHFTKSHREVFRILKWLWEKNVRKIIKLKIPDRLLNPHDDEEMAMWVDKFEVEVLDWKVLDLCISGLEKGTKGRIKELHLYSSGSRVVINDWFGEDGVKKFGEALEEFGILDGNY
;
A
#
# COMPACT_ATOMS: atom_id res chain seq x y z
N MET A 1 2.47 -40.95 43.61
CA MET A 1 3.37 -41.49 42.56
C MET A 1 4.38 -40.41 42.23
N ASP A 2 5.45 -40.45 43.04
CA ASP A 2 6.81 -39.94 42.91
C ASP A 2 7.09 -38.70 42.04
N SER A 3 7.26 -37.58 42.75
CA SER A 3 8.44 -36.69 42.63
C SER A 3 9.30 -36.92 43.90
N PRO A 4 10.56 -36.45 44.06
CA PRO A 4 11.21 -35.28 43.42
C PRO A 4 12.77 -35.37 43.24
N ASN A 5 13.37 -34.23 42.83
CA ASN A 5 14.70 -33.68 43.15
C ASN A 5 15.88 -34.59 43.53
N TYR A 6 17.07 -34.35 42.97
CA TYR A 6 18.31 -34.40 43.78
C TYR A 6 19.40 -33.39 43.34
N ALA A 7 20.00 -32.82 44.39
CA ALA A 7 21.07 -31.84 44.39
C ALA A 7 22.46 -32.49 44.65
N GLN A 8 23.47 -31.62 44.64
CA GLN A 8 24.85 -31.73 45.11
C GLN A 8 25.19 -32.76 46.21
N HIS A 9 26.38 -33.37 46.10
CA HIS A 9 27.36 -33.75 47.15
C HIS A 9 28.69 -34.06 46.42
N SER A 10 29.88 -33.50 46.69
CA SER A 10 30.73 -33.31 47.88
C SER A 10 31.42 -34.57 48.44
N ALA A 11 32.77 -34.51 48.41
CA ALA A 11 33.77 -34.98 49.39
C ALA A 11 34.61 -36.28 49.15
N ASN A 12 35.94 -36.07 49.23
CA ASN A 12 37.00 -36.89 49.88
C ASN A 12 37.55 -38.16 49.17
N ASP A 13 38.84 -38.54 49.22
CA ASP A 13 40.12 -38.04 49.79
C ASP A 13 41.26 -38.99 49.29
N LEU A 14 42.54 -38.70 49.64
CA LEU A 14 43.82 -39.43 49.43
C LEU A 14 44.62 -39.00 48.18
N GLY A 15 45.85 -38.46 48.26
CA GLY A 15 46.78 -38.24 49.35
C GLY A 15 48.22 -38.43 48.83
N LYS A 16 49.09 -37.41 48.95
CA LYS A 16 50.54 -37.49 49.25
C LYS A 16 51.24 -36.14 49.10
N THR A 17 51.49 -35.53 50.26
CA THR A 17 52.77 -34.93 50.71
C THR A 17 53.87 -34.74 49.68
N THR A 18 54.36 -33.51 49.51
CA THR A 18 55.79 -33.18 49.63
C THR A 18 55.96 -31.73 50.07
N GLN A 19 56.89 -31.54 51.02
CA GLN A 19 57.16 -30.35 51.80
C GLN A 19 57.77 -29.18 51.02
N VAL A 20 57.48 -28.01 51.55
CA VAL A 20 58.15 -26.72 51.32
C VAL A 20 59.61 -26.79 51.79
N PHE A 21 60.54 -26.40 50.91
CA PHE A 21 61.81 -25.79 51.31
C PHE A 21 61.98 -24.46 50.58
N SER A 22 62.02 -23.41 51.39
CA SER A 22 62.40 -22.05 51.02
C SER A 22 63.90 -21.99 50.77
N ILE A 23 64.30 -21.59 49.57
CA ILE A 23 65.62 -21.02 49.29
C ILE A 23 65.40 -19.84 48.35
N GLN A 24 65.68 -18.63 48.83
CA GLN A 24 65.75 -17.44 48.00
C GLN A 24 66.95 -17.52 47.03
N PRO A 25 66.79 -17.16 45.75
CA PRO A 25 67.88 -16.65 44.94
C PRO A 25 67.75 -15.13 44.75
N LYS A 26 68.81 -14.46 45.23
CA LYS A 26 69.33 -13.14 44.88
C LYS A 26 68.61 -12.38 43.75
N THR A 27 68.22 -11.16 44.11
CA THR A 27 67.94 -10.01 43.25
C THR A 27 68.85 -9.96 42.00
N ALA A 28 68.28 -10.20 40.82
CA ALA A 28 68.80 -9.69 39.56
C ALA A 28 67.82 -8.63 39.05
N ARG A 29 68.35 -7.42 38.79
CA ARG A 29 67.61 -6.29 38.21
C ARG A 29 66.90 -6.71 36.91
N PRO A 30 65.67 -6.25 36.65
CA PRO A 30 65.06 -6.39 35.34
C PRO A 30 65.87 -5.57 34.31
N PRO A 31 66.03 -6.04 33.05
CA PRO A 31 66.56 -5.19 32.00
C PRO A 31 65.59 -4.03 31.81
N THR A 32 66.16 -2.83 31.83
CA THR A 32 65.50 -1.54 31.72
C THR A 32 64.53 -1.48 30.54
N ALA A 33 63.29 -1.08 30.79
CA ALA A 33 62.28 -0.68 29.80
C ALA A 33 62.76 0.41 28.81
N ALA A 34 63.91 1.03 29.08
CA ALA A 34 64.59 1.97 28.17
C ALA A 34 65.19 1.29 26.91
N MET A 35 65.55 0.00 26.95
CA MET A 35 66.18 -0.67 25.80
C MET A 35 65.17 -1.17 24.75
N ALA A 36 63.98 -1.63 25.18
CA ALA A 36 62.89 -1.97 24.27
C ALA A 36 62.34 -0.74 23.51
N GLY A 37 62.38 0.45 24.14
CA GLY A 37 62.07 1.72 23.48
C GLY A 37 63.15 2.14 22.46
N GLY A 38 64.42 1.82 22.72
CA GLY A 38 65.55 2.12 21.83
C GLY A 38 65.59 1.26 20.56
N GLU A 39 65.31 -0.04 20.66
CA GLU A 39 65.23 -0.93 19.49
C GLU A 39 64.02 -0.59 18.59
N ALA A 40 62.87 -0.26 19.20
CA ALA A 40 61.72 0.22 18.45
C ALA A 40 62.03 1.57 17.78
N ALA A 41 62.70 2.51 18.45
CA ALA A 41 63.09 3.80 17.86
C ALA A 41 64.11 3.65 16.72
N ALA A 42 65.10 2.76 16.85
CA ALA A 42 66.08 2.49 15.81
C ALA A 42 65.47 1.77 14.59
N ALA A 43 64.54 0.84 14.81
CA ALA A 43 63.79 0.20 13.72
C ALA A 43 62.89 1.20 12.98
N ARG A 44 62.29 2.16 13.70
CA ARG A 44 61.52 3.27 13.12
C ARG A 44 62.40 4.17 12.26
N GLU A 45 63.51 4.64 12.79
CA GLU A 45 64.45 5.50 12.05
C GLU A 45 65.02 4.80 10.82
N LYS A 46 65.33 3.49 10.92
CA LYS A 46 65.77 2.69 9.77
C LYS A 46 64.70 2.58 8.69
N THR A 47 63.43 2.39 9.07
CA THR A 47 62.32 2.28 8.12
C THR A 47 62.05 3.62 7.44
N THR A 48 62.03 4.70 8.21
CA THR A 48 61.90 6.08 7.72
C THR A 48 63.04 6.43 6.76
N ARG A 49 64.31 6.12 7.10
CA ARG A 49 65.44 6.34 6.19
C ARG A 49 65.36 5.49 4.92
N MET A 50 64.97 4.21 5.00
CA MET A 50 64.82 3.37 3.81
C MET A 50 63.71 3.87 2.88
N LEU A 51 62.60 4.35 3.43
CA LEU A 51 61.52 4.95 2.65
C LEU A 51 61.98 6.25 1.98
N HIS A 52 62.66 7.10 2.74
CA HIS A 52 63.27 8.34 2.28
C HIS A 52 64.25 8.11 1.12
N GLU A 53 65.17 7.15 1.26
CA GLU A 53 66.12 6.76 0.21
C GLU A 53 65.45 6.14 -1.02
N ARG A 54 64.37 5.36 -0.85
CA ARG A 54 63.61 4.79 -1.98
C ARG A 54 62.87 5.88 -2.76
N MET A 55 62.25 6.83 -2.06
CA MET A 55 61.57 7.97 -2.68
C MET A 55 62.58 8.92 -3.35
N LYS A 56 63.72 9.18 -2.70
CA LYS A 56 64.86 9.94 -3.26
C LYS A 56 65.40 9.30 -4.53
N LYS A 57 65.62 7.98 -4.52
CA LYS A 57 66.11 7.24 -5.69
C LYS A 57 65.12 7.32 -6.85
N ALA A 58 63.82 7.22 -6.59
CA ALA A 58 62.78 7.37 -7.60
C ALA A 58 62.80 8.75 -8.28
N ILE A 59 63.04 9.81 -7.51
CA ILE A 59 63.16 11.19 -8.00
C ILE A 59 64.49 11.39 -8.77
N ALA A 60 65.62 10.88 -8.25
CA ALA A 60 66.95 11.07 -8.84
C ALA A 60 67.13 10.39 -10.21
N THR A 61 66.46 9.27 -10.47
CA THR A 61 66.49 8.59 -11.79
C THR A 61 65.79 9.35 -12.93
N GLN A 62 65.18 10.50 -12.67
CA GLN A 62 64.40 11.24 -13.68
C GLN A 62 65.01 12.56 -14.17
N ASN A 63 66.19 12.96 -13.66
CA ASN A 63 66.84 14.22 -14.04
C ASN A 63 67.45 14.27 -15.46
N ASP A 64 67.35 13.20 -16.25
CA ASP A 64 67.75 13.19 -17.67
C ASP A 64 66.52 13.44 -18.56
N GLY A 65 66.42 14.65 -19.10
CA GLY A 65 65.20 15.26 -19.61
C GLY A 65 64.48 14.51 -20.73
N VAL A 66 63.23 14.08 -20.48
CA VAL A 66 62.23 13.70 -21.52
C VAL A 66 60.79 13.98 -21.05
N LYS A 67 59.94 14.42 -21.98
CA LYS A 67 58.53 14.87 -21.90
C LYS A 67 57.54 13.89 -21.21
N SER A 68 56.48 14.45 -20.60
CA SER A 68 55.20 13.92 -20.02
C SER A 68 55.06 12.48 -19.48
N MET A 69 55.78 11.51 -20.02
CA MET A 69 55.89 10.11 -19.55
C MET A 69 56.58 9.99 -18.17
N GLN A 70 57.25 11.04 -17.71
CA GLN A 70 58.02 11.07 -16.45
C GLN A 70 57.17 11.29 -15.19
N VAL A 71 56.14 12.16 -15.21
CA VAL A 71 55.26 12.38 -14.03
C VAL A 71 54.49 11.12 -13.68
N GLU A 72 53.96 10.41 -14.66
CA GLU A 72 53.32 9.11 -14.43
C GLU A 72 54.28 8.08 -13.81
N SER A 73 55.54 8.07 -14.25
CA SER A 73 56.59 7.19 -13.71
C SER A 73 57.00 7.59 -12.28
N LEU A 74 57.09 8.90 -11.99
CA LEU A 74 57.38 9.43 -10.66
C LEU A 74 56.24 9.15 -9.68
N VAL A 75 55.00 9.48 -10.08
CA VAL A 75 53.76 9.19 -9.35
C VAL A 75 53.67 7.69 -9.10
N HIS A 76 53.93 6.85 -10.09
CA HIS A 76 53.93 5.40 -9.94
C HIS A 76 55.01 4.90 -8.96
N ALA A 77 56.23 5.42 -9.03
CA ALA A 77 57.32 5.02 -8.17
C ALA A 77 57.12 5.47 -6.70
N VAL A 78 56.70 6.72 -6.50
CA VAL A 78 56.36 7.27 -5.18
C VAL A 78 55.17 6.53 -4.59
N MET A 79 54.11 6.28 -5.37
CA MET A 79 52.98 5.47 -4.91
C MET A 79 53.40 4.05 -4.57
N SER A 80 54.21 3.39 -5.39
CA SER A 80 54.64 2.01 -5.12
C SER A 80 55.44 1.93 -3.82
N ALA A 81 56.34 2.89 -3.58
CA ALA A 81 57.12 2.98 -2.34
C ALA A 81 56.24 3.26 -1.12
N ALA A 82 55.30 4.20 -1.25
CA ALA A 82 54.37 4.55 -0.18
C ALA A 82 53.41 3.39 0.15
N ILE A 83 52.85 2.74 -0.87
CA ILE A 83 51.96 1.58 -0.73
C ILE A 83 52.69 0.45 -0.02
N GLU A 84 53.92 0.12 -0.45
CA GLU A 84 54.70 -0.95 0.17
C GLU A 84 54.99 -0.66 1.64
N ALA A 85 55.30 0.59 1.97
CA ALA A 85 55.53 0.99 3.36
C ALA A 85 54.26 0.94 4.21
N LEU A 86 53.12 1.40 3.65
CA LEU A 86 51.84 1.46 4.33
C LEU A 86 51.17 0.09 4.53
N LYS A 87 51.64 -0.98 3.88
CA LYS A 87 51.21 -2.36 4.18
C LYS A 87 51.48 -2.79 5.62
N THR A 88 52.45 -2.14 6.29
CA THR A 88 52.83 -2.43 7.68
C THR A 88 52.10 -1.56 8.71
N ASP A 89 51.35 -0.55 8.25
CA ASP A 89 50.55 0.42 9.03
C ASP A 89 51.21 1.03 10.28
N ALA A 90 52.53 1.23 10.26
CA ALA A 90 53.24 1.82 11.38
C ALA A 90 53.10 3.36 11.39
N GLN A 91 52.67 3.95 12.52
CA GLN A 91 52.57 5.42 12.67
C GLN A 91 53.83 6.19 12.21
N PRO A 92 55.06 5.74 12.51
CA PRO A 92 56.27 6.44 12.07
C PRO A 92 56.48 6.45 10.54
N VAL A 93 55.92 5.46 9.83
CA VAL A 93 55.87 5.46 8.36
C VAL A 93 54.91 6.53 7.86
N ARG A 94 53.75 6.68 8.51
CA ARG A 94 52.77 7.74 8.20
C ARG A 94 53.38 9.12 8.40
N ASP A 95 54.07 9.35 9.52
CA ASP A 95 54.74 10.62 9.82
C ASP A 95 55.85 10.95 8.80
N ALA A 96 56.62 9.93 8.38
CA ALA A 96 57.63 10.09 7.33
C ALA A 96 57.02 10.48 5.98
N ILE A 97 55.89 9.87 5.61
CA ILE A 97 55.16 10.21 4.38
C ILE A 97 54.61 11.63 4.46
N LYS A 98 54.06 12.05 5.62
CA LYS A 98 53.61 13.45 5.82
C LYS A 98 54.76 14.43 5.63
N LEU A 99 55.89 14.18 6.28
CA LEU A 99 57.07 15.04 6.16
C LEU A 99 57.57 15.14 4.71
N PHE A 100 57.53 14.04 3.97
CA PHE A 100 57.84 14.02 2.54
C PHE A 100 56.82 14.84 1.73
N LEU A 101 55.53 14.65 1.98
CA LEU A 101 54.46 15.39 1.32
C LEU A 101 54.51 16.89 1.63
N ASP A 102 55.08 17.34 2.75
CA ASP A 102 55.25 18.76 3.08
C ASP A 102 56.56 19.38 2.52
N ASP A 103 57.37 18.61 1.77
CA ASP A 103 58.65 19.10 1.24
C ASP A 103 58.52 19.95 -0.05
N GLU A 104 58.08 21.20 0.11
CA GLU A 104 57.97 22.18 -0.98
C GLU A 104 59.30 22.83 -1.37
N LYS A 105 60.21 23.05 -0.40
CA LYS A 105 61.39 23.92 -0.55
C LYS A 105 62.74 23.23 -0.30
N ARG A 106 62.75 21.93 0.04
CA ARG A 106 63.97 21.19 0.40
C ARG A 106 64.37 20.24 -0.74
N GLU A 107 64.67 18.98 -0.45
CA GLU A 107 65.42 18.09 -1.33
C GLU A 107 64.57 17.52 -2.48
N TYR A 108 63.25 17.39 -2.28
CA TYR A 108 62.38 16.63 -3.19
C TYR A 108 61.47 17.46 -4.10
N LYS A 109 61.30 18.75 -3.81
CA LYS A 109 60.54 19.70 -4.66
C LYS A 109 59.14 19.17 -5.03
N ILE A 110 58.39 18.67 -4.06
CA ILE A 110 57.03 18.17 -4.30
C ILE A 110 56.10 19.39 -4.32
N ASP A 111 55.51 19.65 -5.48
CA ASP A 111 54.49 20.67 -5.64
C ASP A 111 53.08 20.07 -5.62
N ASP A 112 52.08 20.95 -5.63
CA ASP A 112 50.68 20.57 -5.56
C ASP A 112 50.19 19.78 -6.77
N CYS A 113 50.82 19.97 -7.93
CA CYS A 113 50.53 19.19 -9.13
C CYS A 113 50.87 17.71 -8.89
N VAL A 114 52.02 17.41 -8.28
CA VAL A 114 52.41 16.04 -7.92
C VAL A 114 51.48 15.48 -6.85
N ARG A 115 51.17 16.24 -5.80
CA ARG A 115 50.23 15.82 -4.74
C ARG A 115 48.85 15.49 -5.30
N TRP A 116 48.36 16.32 -6.21
CA TRP A 116 47.08 16.15 -6.88
C TRP A 116 47.05 14.85 -7.70
N HIS A 117 48.09 14.55 -8.50
CA HIS A 117 48.15 13.27 -9.22
C HIS A 117 48.26 12.05 -8.31
N LEU A 118 49.05 12.14 -7.23
CA LEU A 118 49.13 11.09 -6.22
C LEU A 118 47.75 10.84 -5.60
N LEU A 119 47.01 11.90 -5.29
CA LEU A 119 45.67 11.82 -4.74
C LEU A 119 44.66 11.26 -5.75
N LEU A 120 44.65 11.74 -7.00
CA LEU A 120 43.80 11.24 -8.07
C LEU A 120 43.96 9.72 -8.27
N ARG A 121 45.21 9.25 -8.23
CA ARG A 121 45.50 7.83 -8.38
C ARG A 121 45.20 7.04 -7.10
N ALA A 122 45.37 7.63 -5.93
CA ALA A 122 44.99 7.04 -4.65
C ALA A 122 43.47 6.84 -4.51
N VAL A 123 42.64 7.70 -5.12
CA VAL A 123 41.17 7.58 -5.06
C VAL A 123 40.59 6.58 -6.05
N ARG A 124 41.27 6.35 -7.19
CA ARG A 124 40.91 5.33 -8.21
C ARG A 124 41.27 3.92 -7.77
N THR A 125 40.62 3.45 -6.72
CA THR A 125 40.86 2.13 -6.12
C THR A 125 40.11 0.99 -6.81
N ASP A 126 39.12 1.31 -7.63
CA ASP A 126 38.26 0.40 -8.41
C ASP A 126 39.03 -0.47 -9.43
N GLN A 127 40.29 -0.13 -9.70
CA GLN A 127 41.13 -0.80 -10.69
C GLN A 127 42.05 -1.90 -10.11
N ASN A 128 42.06 -2.14 -8.78
CA ASN A 128 43.02 -3.05 -8.16
C ASN A 128 42.37 -4.21 -7.37
N PRO A 129 42.61 -5.49 -7.75
CA PRO A 129 42.04 -6.63 -7.04
C PRO A 129 42.66 -6.90 -5.66
N ASN A 130 43.78 -6.25 -5.32
CA ASN A 130 44.49 -6.50 -4.05
C ASN A 130 43.99 -5.60 -2.92
N GLN A 131 43.28 -6.18 -1.94
CA GLN A 131 42.72 -5.45 -0.78
C GLN A 131 43.77 -4.71 0.06
N GLN A 132 44.98 -5.26 0.23
CA GLN A 132 46.05 -4.58 1.00
C GLN A 132 46.55 -3.33 0.27
N VAL A 133 46.63 -3.40 -1.07
CA VAL A 133 47.02 -2.24 -1.89
C VAL A 133 45.93 -1.18 -1.85
N VAL A 134 44.65 -1.57 -1.93
CA VAL A 134 43.52 -0.65 -1.78
C VAL A 134 43.54 0.05 -0.41
N ALA A 135 43.78 -0.68 0.68
CA ALA A 135 43.89 -0.10 2.02
C ALA A 135 45.05 0.92 2.12
N ALA A 136 46.20 0.58 1.56
CA ALA A 136 47.36 1.48 1.52
C ALA A 136 47.12 2.73 0.65
N MET A 137 46.44 2.58 -0.50
CA MET A 137 46.04 3.71 -1.35
C MET A 137 45.06 4.65 -0.63
N LYS A 138 44.07 4.10 0.07
CA LYS A 138 43.16 4.89 0.92
C LYS A 138 43.91 5.64 2.02
N ALA A 139 44.84 4.98 2.70
CA ALA A 139 45.67 5.59 3.74
C ALA A 139 46.52 6.74 3.17
N LEU A 140 47.14 6.54 2.01
CA LEU A 140 47.89 7.59 1.31
C LEU A 140 46.99 8.77 0.93
N GLY A 141 45.80 8.51 0.38
CA GLY A 141 44.83 9.55 0.04
C GLY A 141 44.43 10.40 1.26
N LYS A 142 44.18 9.77 2.41
CA LYS A 142 43.91 10.48 3.67
C LYS A 142 45.07 11.38 4.10
N LEU A 143 46.32 10.87 4.01
CA LEU A 143 47.51 11.65 4.37
C LEU A 143 47.70 12.88 3.47
N ILE A 144 47.42 12.75 2.17
CA ILE A 144 47.50 13.88 1.23
C ILE A 144 46.41 14.91 1.53
N VAL A 145 45.17 14.47 1.76
CA VAL A 145 44.04 15.36 2.12
C VAL A 145 44.27 16.06 3.46
N GLU A 146 44.84 15.37 4.45
CA GLU A 146 45.24 15.97 5.72
C GLU A 146 46.26 17.09 5.54
N ALA A 147 47.23 16.89 4.64
CA ALA A 147 48.29 17.86 4.37
C ALA A 147 47.79 19.06 3.54
N ARG A 148 47.00 18.81 2.49
CA ARG A 148 46.50 19.83 1.56
C ARG A 148 45.03 19.57 1.17
N PRO A 149 44.06 20.02 2.01
CA PRO A 149 42.64 19.68 1.81
C PRO A 149 42.01 20.28 0.54
N TYR A 150 42.42 21.48 0.12
CA TYR A 150 41.87 22.17 -1.06
C TYR A 150 42.08 21.39 -2.37
N LEU A 151 43.15 20.58 -2.46
CA LEU A 151 43.42 19.74 -3.63
C LEU A 151 42.33 18.70 -3.90
N ALA A 152 41.47 18.41 -2.93
CA ALA A 152 40.31 17.54 -3.14
C ALA A 152 39.24 18.21 -4.03
N PHE A 153 39.06 19.52 -3.90
CA PHE A 153 37.97 20.28 -4.51
C PHE A 153 38.40 21.07 -5.74
N GLU A 154 39.72 21.24 -5.93
CA GLU A 154 40.27 22.01 -7.02
C GLU A 154 40.98 21.14 -8.06
N ASN A 155 41.08 21.67 -9.27
CA ASN A 155 41.90 21.10 -10.34
C ASN A 155 43.01 22.10 -10.71
N PRO A 156 44.29 21.81 -10.38
CA PRO A 156 45.43 22.65 -10.75
C PRO A 156 45.58 22.87 -12.27
N TYR A 157 44.90 22.07 -13.09
CA TYR A 157 44.93 22.13 -14.56
C TYR A 157 43.74 22.87 -15.18
N ASP A 158 42.87 23.49 -14.38
CA ASP A 158 41.74 24.25 -14.89
C ASP A 158 42.17 25.58 -15.55
N PRO A 159 41.80 25.84 -16.83
CA PRO A 159 42.40 26.93 -17.60
C PRO A 159 41.98 28.36 -17.23
N GLU A 160 40.92 28.58 -16.43
CA GLU A 160 40.35 29.93 -16.22
C GLU A 160 40.88 30.68 -14.98
N GLU A 161 40.88 30.06 -13.79
CA GLU A 161 41.33 30.73 -12.54
C GLU A 161 42.55 30.05 -11.89
N ALA A 162 42.58 28.71 -11.83
CA ALA A 162 43.66 27.94 -11.19
C ALA A 162 44.99 28.04 -11.96
N LYS A 163 44.92 28.08 -13.31
CA LYS A 163 46.07 28.13 -14.21
C LYS A 163 47.08 29.21 -13.85
N LYS A 164 46.65 30.43 -13.51
CA LYS A 164 47.56 31.54 -13.21
C LYS A 164 48.34 31.35 -11.90
N PHE A 165 47.72 30.72 -10.90
CA PHE A 165 48.37 30.46 -9.61
C PHE A 165 49.31 29.26 -9.68
N TYR A 166 48.82 28.13 -10.20
CA TYR A 166 49.59 26.89 -10.24
C TYR A 166 50.68 26.90 -11.32
N GLU A 167 50.53 27.60 -12.47
CA GLU A 167 51.62 27.73 -13.46
C GLU A 167 52.85 28.48 -12.93
N ASP A 168 52.64 29.45 -12.03
CA ASP A 168 53.72 30.25 -11.47
C ASP A 168 54.47 29.52 -10.35
N GLN A 169 53.75 28.74 -9.54
CA GLN A 169 54.30 27.97 -8.42
C GLN A 169 54.75 26.54 -8.78
N CYS A 170 54.36 26.03 -9.94
CA CYS A 170 54.75 24.70 -10.38
C CYS A 170 56.25 24.63 -10.69
N LEU A 171 56.93 23.66 -10.05
CA LEU A 171 58.37 23.46 -10.18
C LEU A 171 58.73 22.72 -11.48
N LEU A 172 57.75 22.13 -12.16
CA LEU A 172 57.88 21.34 -13.39
C LEU A 172 57.12 21.94 -14.59
N LYS A 173 57.14 23.26 -14.76
CA LYS A 173 56.34 24.03 -15.76
C LYS A 173 56.23 23.41 -17.16
N SER A 174 57.27 22.73 -17.66
CA SER A 174 57.30 22.09 -18.98
C SER A 174 56.44 20.82 -19.08
N VAL A 175 56.12 20.18 -17.96
CA VAL A 175 55.39 18.90 -17.90
C VAL A 175 53.88 19.10 -17.79
N HIS A 176 53.43 20.27 -17.32
CA HIS A 176 52.03 20.56 -17.02
C HIS A 176 51.28 21.32 -18.11
N ARG A 177 52.01 21.96 -19.05
CA ARG A 177 51.43 22.78 -20.12
C ARG A 177 50.50 22.00 -21.08
N ASP A 178 50.64 20.67 -21.14
CA ASP A 178 49.89 19.78 -22.05
C ASP A 178 48.93 18.79 -21.36
N ALA A 179 48.80 18.84 -20.02
CA ALA A 179 47.94 17.92 -19.28
C ALA A 179 46.45 18.27 -19.52
N LYS A 180 45.70 17.36 -20.17
CA LYS A 180 44.27 17.54 -20.51
C LYS A 180 43.33 16.99 -19.43
N GLN A 181 43.81 16.83 -18.20
CA GLN A 181 43.06 16.13 -17.15
C GLN A 181 42.02 17.08 -16.55
N LYS A 182 40.76 16.75 -16.78
CA LYS A 182 39.61 17.59 -16.47
C LYS A 182 38.73 16.86 -15.45
N GLU A 183 39.23 16.75 -14.23
CA GLU A 183 38.57 15.98 -13.17
C GLU A 183 38.67 16.75 -11.86
N ILE A 184 37.62 16.68 -11.04
CA ILE A 184 37.67 17.11 -9.64
C ILE A 184 37.84 15.86 -8.81
N ILE A 185 38.89 15.79 -7.99
CA ILE A 185 39.23 14.58 -7.23
C ILE A 185 38.08 14.15 -6.32
N PHE A 186 37.39 15.09 -5.69
CA PHE A 186 36.23 14.83 -4.86
C PHE A 186 35.15 14.03 -5.61
N ASN A 187 34.81 14.42 -6.85
CA ASN A 187 33.83 13.71 -7.67
C ASN A 187 34.35 12.34 -8.12
N VAL A 188 35.64 12.22 -8.46
CA VAL A 188 36.26 10.93 -8.82
C VAL A 188 36.24 9.98 -7.61
N ALA A 189 36.59 10.46 -6.42
CA ALA A 189 36.54 9.67 -5.20
C ALA A 189 35.12 9.20 -4.88
N ALA A 190 34.12 10.06 -5.14
CA ALA A 190 32.71 9.72 -5.00
C ALA A 190 32.29 8.64 -5.99
N GLN A 191 32.64 8.80 -7.28
CA GLN A 191 32.39 7.84 -8.35
C GLN A 191 33.03 6.47 -8.09
N CYS A 192 34.26 6.44 -7.60
CA CYS A 192 34.99 5.21 -7.25
C CYS A 192 34.51 4.60 -5.93
N GLY A 193 33.60 5.26 -5.21
CA GLY A 193 33.03 4.78 -3.95
C GLY A 193 33.99 4.74 -2.78
N ASN A 194 34.94 5.67 -2.73
CA ASN A 194 35.96 5.71 -1.69
C ASN A 194 35.49 6.49 -0.45
N ALA A 195 34.52 5.92 0.27
CA ALA A 195 33.86 6.55 1.42
C ALA A 195 34.84 7.05 2.50
N GLU A 196 35.93 6.33 2.70
CA GLU A 196 36.95 6.67 3.71
C GLU A 196 37.76 7.92 3.36
N VAL A 197 38.13 8.07 2.09
CA VAL A 197 38.84 9.27 1.62
C VAL A 197 37.87 10.44 1.51
N ILE A 198 36.62 10.20 1.07
CA ILE A 198 35.56 11.22 1.09
C ILE A 198 35.31 11.74 2.51
N ALA A 199 35.24 10.86 3.51
CA ALA A 199 35.08 11.28 4.90
C ALA A 199 36.24 12.20 5.36
N ALA A 200 37.48 11.89 5.00
CA ALA A 200 38.63 12.76 5.26
C ALA A 200 38.53 14.10 4.50
N MET A 201 38.12 14.08 3.22
CA MET A 201 37.91 15.30 2.42
C MET A 201 36.85 16.21 3.05
N LEU A 202 35.76 15.65 3.55
CA LEU A 202 34.71 16.41 4.24
C LEU A 202 35.16 16.93 5.61
N GLU A 203 35.88 16.12 6.39
CA GLU A 203 36.37 16.54 7.71
C GLU A 203 37.37 17.69 7.60
N HIS A 204 38.38 17.55 6.73
CA HIS A 204 39.40 18.55 6.54
C HIS A 204 38.91 19.73 5.69
N GLY A 205 38.00 19.50 4.74
CA GLY A 205 37.30 20.55 4.02
C GLY A 205 36.45 21.42 4.95
N ARG A 206 35.74 20.84 5.92
CA ARG A 206 34.97 21.62 6.90
C ARG A 206 35.86 22.51 7.76
N LYS A 207 37.01 21.98 8.20
CA LYS A 207 38.03 22.76 8.91
C LYS A 207 38.51 23.93 8.05
N LEU A 208 38.68 23.71 6.75
CA LEU A 208 39.17 24.72 5.81
C LEU A 208 38.12 25.79 5.47
N TYR A 209 36.89 25.40 5.13
CA TYR A 209 35.89 26.29 4.53
C TYR A 209 34.78 26.76 5.49
N ASP A 210 34.41 25.98 6.51
CA ASP A 210 33.24 26.30 7.37
C ASP A 210 33.61 26.83 8.76
N LEU A 211 34.75 26.41 9.34
CA LEU A 211 35.10 26.67 10.75
C LEU A 211 35.96 27.93 10.99
N HIS A 212 36.27 28.73 9.96
CA HIS A 212 37.22 29.84 10.09
C HIS A 212 36.66 31.22 9.73
N GLU A 213 36.80 32.16 10.67
CA GLU A 213 36.84 33.61 10.48
C GLU A 213 37.93 33.98 9.44
N PRO A 214 37.79 35.12 8.71
CA PRO A 214 38.60 35.44 7.52
C PRO A 214 40.08 35.13 7.73
N ALA A 215 40.59 34.23 6.88
CA ALA A 215 41.92 33.62 6.90
C ALA A 215 42.97 34.44 7.68
N THR A 216 43.29 34.02 8.91
CA THR A 216 44.45 34.57 9.61
C THR A 216 45.74 34.20 8.86
N HIS A 217 46.74 35.07 8.94
CA HIS A 217 48.02 34.91 8.24
C HIS A 217 48.77 33.61 8.63
N GLU A 218 48.48 33.03 9.80
CA GLU A 218 49.00 31.73 10.24
C GLU A 218 48.35 30.54 9.52
N PHE A 219 47.08 30.68 9.10
CA PHE A 219 46.34 29.63 8.42
C PHE A 219 46.77 29.48 6.94
N LYS A 220 46.96 30.61 6.24
CA LYS A 220 47.63 30.65 4.92
C LYS A 220 49.05 30.06 5.01
N ALA A 221 49.75 30.28 6.12
CA ALA A 221 51.07 29.72 6.36
C ALA A 221 51.07 28.20 6.68
N HIS A 222 50.00 27.67 7.28
CA HIS A 222 49.91 26.24 7.64
C HIS A 222 49.52 25.35 6.46
N TYR A 223 48.58 25.80 5.63
CA TYR A 223 48.08 25.00 4.50
C TYR A 223 48.67 25.40 3.14
N GLY A 224 49.39 26.52 3.04
CA GLY A 224 50.05 26.96 1.79
C GLY A 224 49.09 27.32 0.65
N GLY A 225 47.81 27.56 0.97
CA GLY A 225 46.75 27.67 -0.04
C GLY A 225 46.78 28.98 -0.86
N PRO A 226 46.14 28.98 -2.04
CA PRO A 226 46.08 30.13 -2.93
C PRO A 226 45.28 31.34 -2.41
N ASP A 227 45.59 32.53 -2.91
CA ASP A 227 44.90 33.79 -2.59
C ASP A 227 43.40 33.79 -2.97
N PHE A 228 42.93 32.88 -3.82
CA PHE A 228 41.51 32.79 -4.16
C PHE A 228 40.66 32.05 -3.11
N LEU A 229 41.26 31.47 -2.07
CA LEU A 229 40.54 31.06 -0.85
C LEU A 229 39.89 32.25 -0.13
N ASP A 230 40.17 33.49 -0.58
CA ASP A 230 39.50 34.71 -0.12
C ASP A 230 38.06 34.85 -0.69
N LYS A 231 37.63 33.99 -1.63
CA LYS A 231 36.21 33.88 -2.02
C LYS A 231 35.44 33.15 -0.91
N PRO A 232 34.39 33.76 -0.31
CA PRO A 232 33.57 33.07 0.68
C PRO A 232 32.76 31.97 0.00
N CYS A 233 33.21 30.71 0.12
CA CYS A 233 32.44 29.53 -0.25
C CYS A 233 32.35 28.60 0.95
N SER A 234 31.15 28.09 1.23
CA SER A 234 30.98 27.04 2.24
C SER A 234 31.38 25.68 1.65
N LEU A 235 31.71 24.72 2.51
CA LEU A 235 31.91 23.33 2.07
C LEU A 235 30.65 22.80 1.36
N LEU A 236 29.47 23.23 1.80
CA LEU A 236 28.21 22.84 1.16
C LEU A 236 28.15 23.30 -0.29
N ASP A 237 28.60 24.53 -0.60
CA ASP A 237 28.63 25.06 -1.96
C ASP A 237 29.53 24.20 -2.86
N LEU A 238 30.72 23.82 -2.36
CA LEU A 238 31.67 22.97 -3.08
C LEU A 238 31.14 21.55 -3.32
N VAL A 239 30.40 20.99 -2.35
CA VAL A 239 29.80 19.65 -2.48
C VAL A 239 28.60 19.66 -3.44
N LEU A 240 27.88 20.77 -3.50
CA LEU A 240 26.76 20.99 -4.43
C LEU A 240 27.22 21.37 -5.84
N GLU A 241 28.46 21.82 -5.99
CA GLU A 241 29.02 22.17 -7.28
C GLU A 241 29.03 20.95 -8.19
N ALA A 242 28.40 21.11 -9.34
CA ALA A 242 28.37 20.07 -10.35
C ALA A 242 29.71 20.05 -11.09
N ASN A 243 30.18 18.86 -11.44
CA ASN A 243 31.45 18.70 -12.12
C ASN A 243 31.41 19.46 -13.47
N PRO A 244 32.16 20.58 -13.64
CA PRO A 244 32.11 21.40 -14.84
C PRO A 244 32.66 20.68 -16.07
N TYR A 245 33.40 19.58 -15.86
CA TYR A 245 33.99 18.77 -16.91
C TYR A 245 33.12 17.58 -17.33
N SER A 246 32.04 17.31 -16.60
CA SER A 246 31.08 16.30 -16.99
C SER A 246 30.10 16.88 -18.00
N SER A 247 29.81 16.16 -19.08
CA SER A 247 28.78 16.54 -20.06
C SER A 247 27.37 16.54 -19.47
N VAL A 248 27.22 15.96 -18.28
CA VAL A 248 25.99 15.96 -17.51
C VAL A 248 26.35 16.59 -16.17
N ASN A 249 25.75 17.74 -15.86
CA ASN A 249 26.02 18.57 -14.69
C ASN A 249 25.77 17.81 -13.37
N LYS A 250 26.71 16.95 -12.96
CA LYS A 250 26.54 15.94 -11.92
C LYS A 250 27.38 16.26 -10.69
N THR A 251 26.74 16.20 -9.54
CA THR A 251 27.37 16.42 -8.24
C THR A 251 28.06 15.15 -7.75
N ALA A 252 28.95 15.28 -6.78
CA ALA A 252 29.61 14.13 -6.15
C ALA A 252 28.60 13.13 -5.55
N LEU A 253 27.48 13.63 -5.00
CA LEU A 253 26.39 12.79 -4.49
C LEU A 253 25.76 11.93 -5.60
N TRP A 254 25.52 12.52 -6.77
CA TRP A 254 25.01 11.80 -7.93
C TRP A 254 26.00 10.73 -8.40
N GLU A 255 27.29 11.07 -8.51
CA GLU A 255 28.33 10.13 -8.94
C GLU A 255 28.48 8.95 -7.96
N ALA A 256 28.41 9.21 -6.65
CA ALA A 256 28.43 8.15 -5.65
C ALA A 256 27.21 7.23 -5.73
N ALA A 257 26.02 7.80 -5.92
CA ALA A 257 24.78 7.04 -6.06
C ALA A 257 24.79 6.18 -7.32
N MET A 258 25.31 6.70 -8.44
CA MET A 258 25.24 6.05 -9.77
C MET A 258 26.47 5.25 -10.16
N ALA A 259 27.43 5.09 -9.25
CA ALA A 259 28.55 4.17 -9.41
C ALA A 259 28.06 2.74 -9.72
N GLU A 260 28.91 1.88 -10.31
CA GLU A 260 28.52 0.56 -10.85
C GLU A 260 27.79 -0.37 -9.86
N LYS A 261 27.87 -0.10 -8.55
CA LYS A 261 27.12 -0.78 -7.49
C LYS A 261 26.35 0.13 -6.53
N GLY A 262 26.33 1.44 -6.78
CA GLY A 262 25.90 2.47 -5.82
C GLY A 262 26.76 2.45 -4.57
N SER A 263 27.64 3.43 -4.39
CA SER A 263 28.53 3.43 -3.22
C SER A 263 27.78 3.87 -1.97
N VAL A 264 27.11 2.91 -1.35
CA VAL A 264 26.23 3.07 -0.19
C VAL A 264 26.93 3.82 0.95
N GLU A 265 28.17 3.46 1.27
CA GLU A 265 28.96 4.08 2.33
C GLU A 265 29.36 5.52 1.99
N THR A 266 29.62 5.79 0.71
CA THR A 266 29.99 7.14 0.25
C THR A 266 28.79 8.07 0.25
N VAL A 267 27.62 7.59 -0.19
CA VAL A 267 26.36 8.32 -0.07
C VAL A 267 26.06 8.62 1.40
N GLU A 268 26.24 7.66 2.30
CA GLU A 268 26.07 7.88 3.74
C GLU A 268 27.04 8.93 4.30
N ALA A 269 28.30 8.96 3.84
CA ALA A 269 29.26 9.98 4.23
C ALA A 269 28.86 11.38 3.74
N LEU A 270 28.42 11.50 2.47
CA LEU A 270 28.00 12.76 1.87
C LEU A 270 26.73 13.32 2.53
N LEU A 271 25.73 12.49 2.84
CA LEU A 271 24.50 12.93 3.49
C LEU A 271 24.71 13.55 4.89
N LYS A 272 25.87 13.30 5.52
CA LYS A 272 26.23 13.93 6.80
C LYS A 272 26.63 15.41 6.66
N VAL A 273 26.87 15.90 5.45
CA VAL A 273 27.11 17.33 5.19
C VAL A 273 25.83 18.10 5.51
N GLU A 274 25.95 19.14 6.34
CA GLU A 274 24.82 19.94 6.79
C GLU A 274 24.18 20.69 5.61
N GLY A 275 22.85 20.72 5.54
CA GLY A 275 22.11 21.35 4.43
C GLY A 275 22.05 20.54 3.12
N LEU A 276 22.92 19.54 2.91
CA LEU A 276 22.94 18.76 1.67
C LEU A 276 21.66 17.94 1.46
N ALA A 277 21.22 17.21 2.48
CA ALA A 277 20.06 16.33 2.37
C ALA A 277 18.76 17.09 2.04
N THR A 278 18.61 18.33 2.54
CA THR A 278 17.45 19.20 2.31
C THR A 278 17.49 19.95 0.99
N ASN A 279 18.57 19.82 0.21
CA ASN A 279 18.72 20.48 -1.07
C ASN A 279 17.99 19.71 -2.19
N ASN A 280 17.47 20.43 -3.19
CA ASN A 280 16.85 19.86 -4.39
C ASN A 280 17.76 18.85 -5.12
N THR A 281 19.08 19.03 -5.08
CA THR A 281 20.06 18.10 -5.64
C THR A 281 19.97 16.71 -4.99
N ALA A 282 19.83 16.63 -3.67
CA ALA A 282 19.69 15.35 -2.97
C ALA A 282 18.34 14.67 -3.28
N LEU A 283 17.25 15.45 -3.40
CA LEU A 283 15.95 14.94 -3.83
C LEU A 283 15.98 14.41 -5.26
N SER A 284 16.63 15.14 -6.19
CA SER A 284 16.83 14.69 -7.57
C SER A 284 17.65 13.41 -7.64
N CYS A 285 18.75 13.32 -6.88
CA CYS A 285 19.58 12.12 -6.81
C CYS A 285 18.82 10.93 -6.23
N PHE A 286 17.97 11.15 -5.21
CA PHE A 286 17.09 10.11 -4.67
C PHE A 286 16.11 9.58 -5.73
N ARG A 287 15.47 10.48 -6.50
CA ARG A 287 14.55 10.08 -7.58
C ARG A 287 15.26 9.27 -8.66
N ASP A 288 16.44 9.71 -9.11
CA ASP A 288 17.26 8.94 -10.05
C ASP A 288 17.60 7.55 -9.49
N ALA A 289 17.90 7.44 -8.18
CA ALA A 289 18.20 6.15 -7.55
C ALA A 289 16.98 5.21 -7.54
N VAL A 290 15.76 5.75 -7.36
CA VAL A 290 14.50 5.01 -7.47
C VAL A 290 14.28 4.50 -8.90
N GLU A 291 14.46 5.36 -9.90
CA GLU A 291 14.31 5.00 -11.32
C GLU A 291 15.27 3.88 -11.72
N ASN A 292 16.53 3.94 -11.24
CA ASN A 292 17.57 2.95 -11.50
C ASN A 292 17.49 1.69 -10.62
N GLY A 293 16.61 1.66 -9.61
CA GLY A 293 16.40 0.48 -8.76
C GLY A 293 17.53 0.22 -7.76
N LEU A 294 18.16 1.27 -7.23
CA LEU A 294 19.31 1.20 -6.33
C LEU A 294 18.89 1.10 -4.86
N ASP A 295 18.41 -0.08 -4.44
CA ASP A 295 17.83 -0.31 -3.10
C ASP A 295 18.78 0.01 -1.94
N GLY A 296 20.06 -0.33 -2.05
CA GLY A 296 21.06 -0.03 -1.01
C GLY A 296 21.25 1.47 -0.78
N VAL A 297 21.25 2.26 -1.87
CA VAL A 297 21.37 3.72 -1.82
C VAL A 297 20.11 4.32 -1.19
N ILE A 298 18.93 3.90 -1.65
CA ILE A 298 17.63 4.38 -1.15
C ILE A 298 17.50 4.17 0.36
N ARG A 299 17.88 2.99 0.86
CA ARG A 299 17.86 2.71 2.31
C ARG A 299 18.71 3.68 3.12
N LYS A 300 19.84 4.18 2.60
CA LYS A 300 20.66 5.18 3.29
C LYS A 300 20.02 6.56 3.36
N TYR A 301 19.33 6.97 2.29
CA TYR A 301 18.54 8.19 2.30
C TYR A 301 17.41 8.12 3.34
N LEU A 302 16.73 6.97 3.43
CA LEU A 302 15.66 6.75 4.41
C LEU A 302 16.20 6.65 5.86
N ASP A 303 17.33 5.97 6.07
CA ASP A 303 18.01 5.87 7.38
C ASP A 303 18.50 7.22 7.89
N TYR A 304 18.96 8.11 7.00
CA TYR A 304 19.35 9.46 7.40
C TYR A 304 18.19 10.20 8.10
N ASN A 305 16.98 10.02 7.57
CA ASN A 305 15.77 10.63 8.11
C ASN A 305 15.31 10.00 9.44
N SER A 306 15.63 8.72 9.70
CA SER A 306 15.26 8.06 10.96
C SER A 306 16.16 8.44 12.14
N LYS A 307 17.42 8.80 11.87
CA LYS A 307 18.46 9.06 12.89
C LYS A 307 18.58 10.52 13.34
N LYS A 308 17.97 11.48 12.66
CA LYS A 308 18.07 12.91 13.02
C LYS A 308 16.93 13.28 13.99
N PRO A 309 17.19 13.52 15.29
CA PRO A 309 16.18 14.08 16.18
C PRO A 309 15.90 15.53 15.74
N VAL A 310 14.62 15.91 15.75
CA VAL A 310 14.17 17.28 15.55
C VAL A 310 14.93 18.18 16.52
N ALA A 311 15.80 19.03 16.00
CA ALA A 311 16.44 20.06 16.80
C ALA A 311 15.33 21.00 17.32
N ASN A 312 15.21 21.10 18.63
CA ASN A 312 14.25 21.96 19.31
C ASN A 312 14.42 23.42 18.87
N GLY A 313 13.29 24.06 18.56
CA GLY A 313 13.04 25.49 18.81
C GLY A 313 13.72 26.48 17.87
N THR A 314 12.99 26.97 16.86
CA THR A 314 12.37 28.31 16.85
C THR A 314 11.96 28.66 15.41
N SER A 315 10.77 28.25 15.02
CA SER A 315 10.02 28.96 13.97
C SER A 315 8.54 28.90 14.34
N SER A 316 8.11 29.92 15.07
CA SER A 316 6.70 30.26 15.18
C SER A 316 6.24 30.72 13.80
N HIS A 317 5.75 29.82 12.94
CA HIS A 317 4.77 30.04 11.86
C HIS A 317 4.41 28.66 11.28
N GLY A 318 3.26 28.09 11.71
CA GLY A 318 2.50 27.05 11.00
C GLY A 318 3.18 25.68 10.83
N GLY A 319 2.70 24.68 11.57
CA GLY A 319 3.31 23.36 11.62
C GLY A 319 3.38 22.61 10.28
N SER A 320 4.55 22.05 10.01
CA SER A 320 4.70 20.76 9.35
C SER A 320 5.52 19.86 10.27
N ASP A 321 4.83 18.94 10.94
CA ASP A 321 5.48 17.76 11.49
C ASP A 321 6.35 17.16 10.38
N ALA A 322 7.62 16.89 10.69
CA ALA A 322 8.65 16.51 9.74
C ALA A 322 8.16 15.40 8.81
N THR A 323 7.68 15.79 7.63
CA THR A 323 7.38 14.90 6.52
C THR A 323 8.67 14.16 6.23
N SER A 324 8.59 12.85 6.02
CA SER A 324 9.79 12.08 5.69
C SER A 324 10.40 12.67 4.41
N LEU A 325 11.55 13.33 4.54
CA LEU A 325 12.15 14.18 3.49
C LEU A 325 12.19 13.49 2.11
N PHE A 326 12.39 12.17 2.13
CA PHE A 326 12.46 11.32 0.95
C PHE A 326 11.24 10.39 0.77
N ALA A 327 10.49 10.07 1.84
CA ALA A 327 9.27 9.27 1.73
C ALA A 327 8.03 10.17 1.54
N THR A 328 8.00 10.85 0.40
CA THR A 328 6.89 11.72 -0.02
C THR A 328 5.94 10.98 -0.95
N SER A 329 4.72 11.52 -1.11
CA SER A 329 3.70 10.94 -2.02
C SER A 329 4.22 10.77 -3.44
N ASP A 330 4.94 11.78 -3.96
CA ASP A 330 5.50 11.77 -5.32
C ASP A 330 6.54 10.66 -5.49
N ASN A 331 7.40 10.45 -4.50
CA ASN A 331 8.43 9.44 -4.57
C ASN A 331 7.87 8.02 -4.43
N ILE A 332 6.77 7.84 -3.68
CA ILE A 332 6.04 6.56 -3.63
C ILE A 332 5.42 6.26 -4.99
N ILE A 333 4.76 7.23 -5.62
CA ILE A 333 4.16 7.08 -6.95
C ILE A 333 5.25 6.72 -7.98
N LEU A 334 6.35 7.48 -8.00
CA LEU A 334 7.49 7.21 -8.88
C LEU A 334 8.01 5.77 -8.72
N ALA A 335 8.16 5.31 -7.48
CA ALA A 335 8.63 3.95 -7.19
C ALA A 335 7.64 2.87 -7.66
N ILE A 336 6.33 3.10 -7.47
CA ILE A 336 5.25 2.22 -7.92
C ILE A 336 5.21 2.13 -9.45
N GLU A 337 5.27 3.27 -10.13
CA GLU A 337 5.26 3.33 -11.61
C GLU A 337 6.37 2.50 -12.22
N HIS A 338 7.53 2.44 -11.55
CA HIS A 338 8.68 1.73 -12.06
C HIS A 338 8.66 0.21 -11.82
N ILE A 339 7.77 -0.35 -10.98
CA ILE A 339 7.71 -1.80 -10.69
C ILE A 339 7.65 -2.63 -11.99
N GLU A 340 6.82 -2.20 -12.95
CA GLU A 340 6.56 -2.92 -14.20
C GLU A 340 7.41 -2.42 -15.38
N THR A 341 8.18 -1.35 -15.19
CA THR A 341 9.00 -0.77 -16.26
C THR A 341 10.20 -1.66 -16.58
N LYS A 342 10.28 -2.10 -17.85
CA LYS A 342 11.52 -2.66 -18.41
C LYS A 342 12.54 -1.53 -18.42
N MET A 343 13.72 -1.72 -17.82
CA MET A 343 14.77 -0.69 -17.75
C MET A 343 15.01 -0.04 -19.12
N PRO A 344 15.26 1.28 -19.20
CA PRO A 344 15.74 1.89 -20.43
C PRO A 344 17.02 1.18 -20.89
N VAL A 345 17.00 0.68 -22.12
CA VAL A 345 17.99 -0.22 -22.75
C VAL A 345 19.40 0.38 -22.87
N LYS A 346 19.65 1.59 -22.35
CA LYS A 346 20.91 2.31 -22.52
C LYS A 346 21.85 2.12 -21.33
N LYS A 347 22.46 0.92 -21.27
CA LYS A 347 23.80 0.56 -20.72
C LYS A 347 23.74 -0.84 -20.09
N ARG A 348 23.97 -1.86 -20.91
CA ARG A 348 24.14 -3.25 -20.48
C ARG A 348 25.41 -3.38 -19.62
N SER A 349 25.28 -3.59 -18.32
CA SER A 349 26.23 -4.44 -17.58
C SER A 349 25.81 -5.90 -17.78
N LYS A 350 26.78 -6.83 -17.82
CA LYS A 350 26.59 -8.23 -18.24
C LYS A 350 25.93 -9.13 -17.18
N SER A 351 25.50 -8.61 -16.04
CA SER A 351 24.73 -9.36 -15.05
C SER A 351 23.27 -8.90 -15.09
N LYS A 352 22.37 -9.72 -15.65
CA LYS A 352 20.95 -9.59 -15.31
C LYS A 352 20.85 -9.73 -13.79
N PRO A 353 20.44 -8.71 -13.01
CA PRO A 353 20.10 -8.95 -11.63
C PRO A 353 18.95 -9.95 -11.63
N ALA A 354 19.17 -11.11 -11.02
CA ALA A 354 18.10 -12.06 -10.78
C ALA A 354 17.07 -11.34 -9.90
N ASN A 355 15.94 -10.97 -10.52
CA ASN A 355 14.74 -10.40 -9.92
C ASN A 355 14.70 -8.87 -9.65
N LEU A 356 14.95 -8.06 -10.67
CA LEU A 356 14.75 -6.59 -10.66
C LEU A 356 13.36 -6.19 -10.13
N GLU A 357 12.30 -6.92 -10.49
CA GLU A 357 10.94 -6.66 -10.01
C GLU A 357 10.85 -6.77 -8.48
N THR A 358 11.45 -7.81 -7.90
CA THR A 358 11.51 -7.96 -6.43
C THR A 358 12.30 -6.84 -5.77
N THR A 359 13.43 -6.42 -6.37
CA THR A 359 14.17 -5.26 -5.88
C THR A 359 13.31 -3.99 -5.90
N ARG A 360 12.57 -3.74 -6.99
CA ARG A 360 11.68 -2.57 -7.08
C ARG A 360 10.52 -2.65 -6.09
N ARG A 361 9.91 -3.82 -5.87
CA ARG A 361 8.89 -4.01 -4.81
C ARG A 361 9.46 -3.76 -3.42
N ASN A 362 10.70 -4.20 -3.15
CA ASN A 362 11.38 -3.93 -1.88
C ASN A 362 11.62 -2.43 -1.69
N ILE A 363 12.01 -1.70 -2.74
CA ILE A 363 12.16 -0.24 -2.69
C ILE A 363 10.84 0.44 -2.31
N VAL A 364 9.72 0.06 -2.94
CA VAL A 364 8.41 0.65 -2.57
C VAL A 364 8.09 0.33 -1.11
N ARG A 365 8.35 -0.90 -0.65
CA ARG A 365 8.13 -1.29 0.74
C ARG A 365 8.97 -0.47 1.72
N ASP A 366 10.24 -0.23 1.39
CA ASP A 366 11.15 0.54 2.24
C ASP A 366 10.69 2.00 2.33
N ILE A 367 10.30 2.61 1.20
CA ILE A 367 9.78 3.99 1.17
C ILE A 367 8.47 4.08 1.96
N VAL A 368 7.50 3.21 1.69
CA VAL A 368 6.20 3.18 2.41
C VAL A 368 6.40 2.93 3.90
N GLY A 369 7.31 2.03 4.28
CA GLY A 369 7.63 1.73 5.68
C GLY A 369 8.32 2.89 6.43
N ALA A 370 8.94 3.81 5.70
CA ALA A 370 9.55 5.02 6.27
C ALA A 370 8.57 6.19 6.46
N VAL A 371 7.34 6.08 5.94
CA VAL A 371 6.29 7.10 6.13
C VAL A 371 5.75 7.02 7.56
N LYS A 372 5.69 8.18 8.24
CA LYS A 372 5.20 8.27 9.63
C LYS A 372 3.80 8.88 9.72
N ASP A 373 3.44 9.75 8.78
CA ASP A 373 2.17 10.46 8.76
C ASP A 373 1.17 9.82 7.77
N THR A 374 -0.12 9.97 8.07
CA THR A 374 -1.19 9.50 7.18
C THR A 374 -1.45 10.43 6.00
N ALA A 375 -0.95 11.67 6.02
CA ALA A 375 -1.19 12.68 4.98
C ALA A 375 -0.45 12.36 3.67
N THR A 376 0.71 11.72 3.78
CA THR A 376 1.52 11.24 2.66
C THR A 376 0.77 10.18 1.83
N PHE A 377 -0.11 9.38 2.45
CA PHE A 377 -0.99 8.44 1.74
C PHE A 377 -2.25 9.14 1.20
N ASN A 378 -2.03 10.12 0.32
CA ASN A 378 -3.10 10.85 -0.35
C ASN A 378 -3.86 9.98 -1.37
N ALA A 379 -4.93 10.53 -1.94
CA ALA A 379 -5.79 9.86 -2.93
C ALA A 379 -5.01 9.17 -4.06
N LYS A 380 -3.99 9.85 -4.63
CA LYS A 380 -3.21 9.34 -5.76
C LYS A 380 -2.33 8.14 -5.38
N VAL A 381 -1.69 8.20 -4.22
CA VAL A 381 -0.87 7.10 -3.69
C VAL A 381 -1.74 5.86 -3.44
N VAL A 382 -2.84 6.03 -2.71
CA VAL A 382 -3.77 4.95 -2.39
C VAL A 382 -4.32 4.29 -3.65
N GLN A 383 -4.75 5.11 -4.61
CA GLN A 383 -5.23 4.64 -5.89
C GLN A 383 -4.16 3.84 -6.65
N SER A 384 -2.91 4.32 -6.67
CA SER A 384 -1.80 3.65 -7.37
C SER A 384 -1.48 2.27 -6.78
N ILE A 385 -1.58 2.14 -5.45
CA ILE A 385 -1.39 0.87 -4.73
C ILE A 385 -2.51 -0.12 -5.06
N ILE A 386 -3.78 0.33 -4.97
CA ILE A 386 -4.96 -0.52 -5.23
C ILE A 386 -4.99 -0.95 -6.70
N GLN A 387 -4.85 -0.01 -7.63
CA GLN A 387 -4.91 -0.27 -9.07
C GLN A 387 -3.93 -1.37 -9.51
N ARG A 388 -2.72 -1.38 -8.93
CA ARG A 388 -1.65 -2.35 -9.23
C ARG A 388 -1.65 -3.59 -8.33
N ASP A 389 -2.66 -3.74 -7.47
CA ASP A 389 -2.83 -4.89 -6.59
C ASP A 389 -1.66 -5.14 -5.62
N LEU A 390 -1.10 -4.06 -5.06
CA LEU A 390 0.10 -4.09 -4.21
C LEU A 390 -0.24 -4.23 -2.72
N MET A 391 -1.04 -5.25 -2.37
CA MET A 391 -1.54 -5.47 -1.01
C MET A 391 -0.43 -5.67 0.03
N GLU A 392 0.67 -6.32 -0.37
CA GLU A 392 1.83 -6.59 0.48
C GLU A 392 2.57 -5.32 0.92
N ILE A 393 2.29 -4.19 0.27
CA ILE A 393 2.89 -2.89 0.51
C ILE A 393 1.88 -1.92 1.14
N TRP A 394 0.70 -2.40 1.55
CA TRP A 394 -0.30 -1.55 2.20
C TRP A 394 0.24 -0.93 3.50
N PRO A 395 0.07 0.39 3.73
CA PRO A 395 0.67 1.05 4.89
C PRO A 395 0.12 0.53 6.22
N LYS A 396 1.03 0.26 7.15
CA LYS A 396 0.69 -0.12 8.54
C LYS A 396 0.16 1.05 9.36
N THR A 397 0.55 2.27 9.02
CA THR A 397 0.10 3.51 9.67
C THR A 397 -1.36 3.86 9.33
N GLY A 398 -1.95 3.19 8.34
CA GLY A 398 -3.29 3.50 7.84
C GLY A 398 -3.29 4.69 6.87
N VAL A 399 -4.49 5.14 6.52
CA VAL A 399 -4.72 6.32 5.66
C VAL A 399 -5.54 7.37 6.43
N SER A 400 -5.69 8.56 5.88
CA SER A 400 -6.53 9.58 6.54
C SER A 400 -8.00 9.14 6.60
N LYS A 401 -8.70 9.48 7.68
CA LYS A 401 -10.15 9.20 7.87
C LYS A 401 -11.03 9.69 6.72
N SER A 402 -10.63 10.79 6.06
CA SER A 402 -11.35 11.31 4.90
C SER A 402 -11.30 10.36 3.69
N LEU A 403 -10.21 9.59 3.55
CA LEU A 403 -10.00 8.62 2.47
C LEU A 403 -10.53 7.23 2.79
N GLU A 404 -10.61 6.85 4.07
CA GLU A 404 -11.17 5.55 4.51
C GLU A 404 -12.53 5.26 3.85
N LYS A 405 -13.37 6.29 3.76
CA LYS A 405 -14.71 6.25 3.14
C LYS A 405 -14.71 5.90 1.65
N SER A 406 -13.59 6.11 0.96
CA SER A 406 -13.43 5.88 -0.48
C SER A 406 -12.66 4.60 -0.83
N LEU A 407 -12.05 3.93 0.16
CA LEU A 407 -11.19 2.77 -0.06
C LEU A 407 -11.93 1.59 -0.70
N ILE A 408 -13.11 1.25 -0.16
CA ILE A 408 -13.93 0.16 -0.71
C ILE A 408 -14.35 0.51 -2.14
N HIS A 409 -14.78 1.76 -2.37
CA HIS A 409 -15.20 2.22 -3.69
C HIS A 409 -14.08 2.07 -4.74
N LEU A 410 -12.85 2.46 -4.40
CA LEU A 410 -11.69 2.28 -5.27
C LEU A 410 -11.34 0.80 -5.51
N ALA A 411 -11.34 -0.02 -4.46
CA ALA A 411 -11.03 -1.45 -4.57
C ALA A 411 -12.04 -2.17 -5.48
N VAL A 412 -13.32 -1.78 -5.40
CA VAL A 412 -14.38 -2.30 -6.28
C VAL A 412 -14.22 -1.77 -7.70
N PHE A 413 -13.96 -0.48 -7.87
CA PHE A 413 -13.75 0.12 -9.18
C PHE A 413 -12.62 -0.57 -9.96
N TYR A 414 -11.50 -0.88 -9.31
CA TYR A 414 -10.37 -1.60 -9.92
C TYR A 414 -10.48 -3.12 -9.86
N GLN A 415 -11.60 -3.66 -9.36
CA GLN A 415 -11.89 -5.10 -9.30
C GLN A 415 -10.81 -5.90 -8.54
N LYS A 416 -10.46 -5.43 -7.32
CA LYS A 416 -9.43 -6.03 -6.46
C LYS A 416 -10.05 -6.74 -5.25
N PRO A 417 -10.39 -8.04 -5.35
CA PRO A 417 -11.21 -8.72 -4.34
C PRO A 417 -10.53 -8.81 -2.97
N ASP A 418 -9.21 -8.99 -2.90
CA ASP A 418 -8.51 -9.09 -1.63
C ASP A 418 -8.52 -7.75 -0.88
N PHE A 419 -8.40 -6.64 -1.60
CA PHE A 419 -8.54 -5.29 -1.03
C PHE A 419 -9.97 -5.04 -0.55
N VAL A 420 -10.97 -5.49 -1.30
CA VAL A 420 -12.38 -5.42 -0.87
C VAL A 420 -12.57 -6.21 0.42
N GLU A 421 -12.10 -7.45 0.50
CA GLU A 421 -12.21 -8.29 1.70
C GLU A 421 -11.58 -7.63 2.93
N LYS A 422 -10.38 -7.06 2.77
CA LYS A 422 -9.70 -6.30 3.83
C LYS A 422 -10.51 -5.09 4.29
N PHE A 423 -10.92 -4.22 3.38
CA PHE A 423 -11.57 -2.96 3.73
C PHE A 423 -13.01 -3.12 4.21
N VAL A 424 -13.73 -4.13 3.73
CA VAL A 424 -15.06 -4.50 4.24
C VAL A 424 -15.00 -4.94 5.71
N LYS A 425 -13.88 -5.55 6.14
CA LYS A 425 -13.64 -5.94 7.52
C LYS A 425 -13.19 -4.77 8.40
N GLU A 426 -12.34 -3.88 7.86
CA GLU A 426 -11.72 -2.78 8.62
C GLU A 426 -12.61 -1.52 8.69
N HIS A 427 -13.38 -1.23 7.62
CA HIS A 427 -14.18 -0.02 7.46
C HIS A 427 -15.60 -0.33 6.93
N PRO A 428 -16.39 -1.17 7.63
CA PRO A 428 -17.72 -1.60 7.18
C PRO A 428 -18.66 -0.43 6.83
N ASP A 429 -18.58 0.67 7.57
CA ASP A 429 -19.45 1.84 7.38
C ASP A 429 -19.29 2.50 6.00
N SER A 430 -18.13 2.36 5.34
CA SER A 430 -17.86 2.90 4.00
C SER A 430 -18.79 2.31 2.93
N LEU A 431 -19.39 1.14 3.18
CA LEU A 431 -20.40 0.52 2.32
C LEU A 431 -21.69 1.34 2.23
N CYS A 432 -22.02 2.08 3.29
CA CYS A 432 -23.21 2.89 3.41
C CYS A 432 -23.00 4.31 2.87
N GLU A 433 -21.77 4.65 2.48
CA GLU A 433 -21.42 5.98 2.01
C GLU A 433 -21.37 6.01 0.48
N ARG A 434 -21.71 7.16 -0.11
CA ARG A 434 -21.58 7.38 -1.55
C ARG A 434 -20.27 8.11 -1.84
N CYS A 435 -19.49 7.61 -2.80
CA CYS A 435 -18.25 8.21 -3.27
C CYS A 435 -18.37 8.57 -4.76
N ALA A 436 -17.69 9.61 -5.21
CA ALA A 436 -17.62 9.95 -6.64
C ALA A 436 -16.26 9.52 -7.21
N LEU A 437 -16.29 8.67 -8.22
CA LEU A 437 -15.12 8.23 -8.98
C LEU A 437 -15.26 8.66 -10.45
N SER A 438 -14.13 8.90 -11.10
CA SER A 438 -13.95 9.15 -12.54
C SER A 438 -13.11 8.04 -13.18
N GLY A 439 -12.86 8.12 -14.49
CA GLY A 439 -11.94 7.20 -15.17
C GLY A 439 -10.52 7.19 -14.61
N GLU A 440 -10.11 8.28 -13.97
CA GLU A 440 -8.82 8.43 -13.31
C GLU A 440 -8.90 8.13 -11.80
N GLY A 441 -9.95 7.48 -11.30
CA GLY A 441 -10.10 7.14 -9.88
C GLY A 441 -10.87 8.20 -9.08
N LEU A 442 -10.32 8.75 -8.00
CA LEU A 442 -11.02 9.71 -7.12
C LEU A 442 -11.33 11.04 -7.85
N ALA A 443 -12.61 11.43 -7.93
CA ALA A 443 -13.01 12.65 -8.63
C ALA A 443 -12.84 13.93 -7.78
N ALA A 444 -12.30 15.00 -8.39
CA ALA A 444 -11.93 16.25 -7.70
C ALA A 444 -13.10 17.22 -7.40
N THR A 445 -14.25 17.09 -8.08
CA THR A 445 -15.39 18.03 -7.94
C THR A 445 -16.71 17.29 -7.71
N GLN A 446 -17.37 17.61 -6.60
CA GLN A 446 -18.53 16.88 -6.08
C GLN A 446 -19.85 17.54 -6.49
N SER A 447 -20.54 16.94 -7.45
CA SER A 447 -22.00 17.00 -7.51
C SER A 447 -22.54 15.79 -6.76
N GLU A 448 -23.52 16.00 -5.88
CA GLU A 448 -24.12 14.92 -5.10
C GLU A 448 -24.80 13.86 -5.96
N LYS A 449 -25.18 14.22 -7.20
CA LYS A 449 -25.71 13.29 -8.20
C LYS A 449 -24.64 12.33 -8.76
N ALA A 450 -23.36 12.67 -8.65
CA ALA A 450 -22.25 11.89 -9.17
C ALA A 450 -21.75 10.83 -8.18
N LYS A 451 -22.09 10.95 -6.89
CA LYS A 451 -21.69 9.99 -5.86
C LYS A 451 -22.52 8.72 -5.98
N LYS A 452 -21.86 7.56 -5.95
CA LYS A 452 -22.47 6.22 -6.04
C LYS A 452 -22.00 5.34 -4.89
N TYR A 453 -22.77 4.30 -4.59
CA TYR A 453 -22.37 3.28 -3.63
C TYR A 453 -21.32 2.34 -4.22
N ALA A 454 -20.54 1.67 -3.37
CA ALA A 454 -19.50 0.74 -3.81
C ALA A 454 -20.07 -0.35 -4.75
N LEU A 455 -21.25 -0.89 -4.44
CA LEU A 455 -21.91 -1.90 -5.26
C LEU A 455 -22.22 -1.43 -6.69
N TRP A 456 -22.56 -0.15 -6.88
CA TRP A 456 -22.77 0.42 -8.22
C TRP A 456 -21.52 0.31 -9.09
N TYR A 457 -20.34 0.54 -8.51
CA TYR A 457 -19.06 0.41 -9.21
C TYR A 457 -18.71 -1.04 -9.55
N ASN A 458 -19.35 -2.02 -8.91
CA ASN A 458 -19.21 -3.42 -9.31
C ASN A 458 -20.06 -3.75 -10.55
N ASN A 459 -21.22 -3.09 -10.67
CA ASN A 459 -22.18 -3.29 -11.75
C ASN A 459 -21.87 -2.50 -13.03
N ASN A 460 -21.00 -1.49 -12.93
CA ASN A 460 -20.62 -0.62 -14.03
C ASN A 460 -19.10 -0.59 -14.18
N ARG A 461 -18.59 -0.68 -15.40
CA ARG A 461 -17.17 -0.49 -15.71
C ARG A 461 -16.94 0.87 -16.33
N TRP A 462 -15.74 1.39 -16.16
CA TRP A 462 -15.29 2.52 -16.95
C TRP A 462 -14.90 2.07 -18.37
N ASP A 463 -15.33 2.83 -19.36
CA ASP A 463 -14.98 2.67 -20.77
C ASP A 463 -14.46 4.01 -21.32
N GLU A 464 -13.29 3.97 -21.96
CA GLU A 464 -12.66 5.19 -22.49
C GLU A 464 -13.55 5.79 -23.60
N GLY A 465 -13.92 7.06 -23.44
CA GLY A 465 -14.81 7.78 -24.37
C GLY A 465 -16.31 7.65 -24.06
N ASN A 466 -16.76 6.54 -23.48
CA ASN A 466 -18.18 6.32 -23.16
C ASN A 466 -18.52 6.51 -21.66
N GLY A 467 -17.51 6.66 -20.80
CA GLY A 467 -17.71 6.81 -19.36
C GLY A 467 -18.13 5.50 -18.70
N PHE A 468 -19.00 5.57 -17.69
CA PHE A 468 -19.47 4.37 -17.00
C PHE A 468 -20.54 3.63 -17.83
N VAL A 469 -20.27 2.36 -18.13
CA VAL A 469 -21.17 1.48 -18.87
C VAL A 469 -21.42 0.16 -18.12
N PRO A 470 -22.61 -0.44 -18.21
CA PRO A 470 -22.88 -1.76 -17.62
C PRO A 470 -21.99 -2.86 -18.21
N TRP A 471 -21.71 -3.90 -17.42
CA TRP A 471 -20.98 -5.08 -17.91
C TRP A 471 -21.75 -5.83 -19.03
N PRO A 472 -21.05 -6.42 -20.02
CA PRO A 472 -21.70 -7.11 -21.14
C PRO A 472 -22.38 -8.41 -20.67
N ARG A 473 -23.56 -8.74 -21.23
CA ARG A 473 -24.32 -9.96 -20.88
C ARG A 473 -23.67 -11.28 -21.34
N GLN A 474 -22.85 -11.26 -22.38
CA GLN A 474 -22.11 -12.43 -22.87
C GLN A 474 -20.61 -12.13 -22.85
N GLN A 475 -19.89 -12.77 -21.94
CA GLN A 475 -18.43 -12.64 -21.81
C GLN A 475 -17.76 -13.81 -22.55
N LYS A 476 -17.47 -13.62 -23.84
CA LYS A 476 -16.74 -14.62 -24.66
C LYS A 476 -15.22 -14.42 -24.61
N ASP A 477 -14.74 -13.30 -24.06
CA ASP A 477 -13.32 -12.95 -23.97
C ASP A 477 -12.70 -13.46 -22.66
N ALA A 478 -11.55 -14.14 -22.73
CA ALA A 478 -10.87 -14.70 -21.56
C ALA A 478 -10.48 -13.65 -20.51
N THR A 479 -10.18 -12.41 -20.92
CA THR A 479 -9.91 -11.29 -20.01
C THR A 479 -11.17 -10.87 -19.23
N LEU A 480 -12.32 -10.91 -19.89
CA LEU A 480 -13.62 -10.62 -19.30
C LEU A 480 -14.11 -11.76 -18.39
N VAL A 481 -13.70 -13.01 -18.64
CA VAL A 481 -14.02 -14.17 -17.77
C VAL A 481 -13.33 -14.07 -16.41
N GLY A 482 -12.06 -13.65 -16.35
CA GLY A 482 -11.37 -13.38 -15.07
C GLY A 482 -12.07 -12.29 -14.27
N ALA A 483 -12.36 -11.16 -14.91
CA ALA A 483 -13.12 -10.06 -14.31
C ALA A 483 -14.53 -10.49 -13.86
N ALA A 484 -15.16 -11.47 -14.51
CA ALA A 484 -16.47 -11.99 -14.11
C ALA A 484 -16.40 -12.71 -12.74
N LYS A 485 -15.34 -13.48 -12.53
CA LYS A 485 -15.11 -14.22 -11.29
C LYS A 485 -14.82 -13.28 -10.12
N ASP A 486 -13.94 -12.30 -10.34
CA ASP A 486 -13.61 -11.30 -9.32
C ASP A 486 -14.83 -10.44 -8.98
N ARG A 487 -15.62 -10.03 -9.99
CA ARG A 487 -16.90 -9.34 -9.79
C ARG A 487 -17.88 -10.10 -8.93
N ALA A 488 -18.04 -11.41 -9.19
CA ALA A 488 -18.94 -12.26 -8.42
C ALA A 488 -18.47 -12.34 -6.96
N ARG A 489 -17.17 -12.57 -6.72
CA ARG A 489 -16.59 -12.58 -5.37
C ARG A 489 -16.76 -11.24 -4.64
N ILE A 490 -16.47 -10.13 -5.32
CA ILE A 490 -16.63 -8.78 -4.78
C ILE A 490 -18.09 -8.49 -4.43
N ARG A 491 -19.02 -8.88 -5.31
CA ARG A 491 -20.46 -8.75 -5.07
C ARG A 491 -20.88 -9.48 -3.80
N ASP A 492 -20.50 -10.75 -3.68
CA ASP A 492 -20.88 -11.58 -2.54
C ASP A 492 -20.37 -10.98 -1.22
N LEU A 493 -19.13 -10.49 -1.19
CA LEU A 493 -18.54 -9.81 -0.04
C LEU A 493 -19.30 -8.53 0.34
N ILE A 494 -19.57 -7.66 -0.63
CA ILE A 494 -20.24 -6.37 -0.41
C ILE A 494 -21.67 -6.57 0.03
N VAL A 495 -22.42 -7.41 -0.68
CA VAL A 495 -23.85 -7.65 -0.38
C VAL A 495 -23.98 -8.24 1.02
N ALA A 496 -23.21 -9.28 1.34
CA ALA A 496 -23.27 -9.92 2.65
C ALA A 496 -22.93 -8.95 3.78
N LYS A 497 -21.86 -8.14 3.63
CA LYS A 497 -21.48 -7.20 4.68
C LYS A 497 -22.42 -6.01 4.79
N THR A 498 -22.94 -5.50 3.67
CA THR A 498 -23.91 -4.39 3.71
C THR A 498 -25.17 -4.80 4.47
N ILE A 499 -25.63 -6.05 4.28
CA ILE A 499 -26.75 -6.61 5.05
C ILE A 499 -26.43 -6.71 6.55
N GLU A 500 -25.20 -7.09 6.90
CA GLU A 500 -24.78 -7.22 8.31
C GLU A 500 -24.68 -5.87 9.01
N VAL A 501 -24.26 -4.81 8.31
CA VAL A 501 -23.92 -3.50 8.88
C VAL A 501 -25.10 -2.53 8.86
N VAL A 502 -26.01 -2.67 7.91
CA VAL A 502 -27.15 -1.76 7.75
C VAL A 502 -28.36 -2.28 8.51
N ASP A 503 -28.58 -1.73 9.70
CA ASP A 503 -29.72 -2.07 10.55
C ASP A 503 -31.07 -1.56 9.99
N ASN A 504 -31.02 -0.54 9.13
CA ASN A 504 -32.22 0.09 8.56
C ASN A 504 -32.53 -0.44 7.16
N MET A 505 -33.65 -1.16 7.05
CA MET A 505 -34.10 -1.76 5.79
C MET A 505 -34.32 -0.73 4.66
N GLY A 506 -34.70 0.51 4.99
CA GLY A 506 -34.81 1.63 4.03
C GLY A 506 -33.46 2.02 3.43
N THR A 507 -32.43 2.20 4.27
CA THR A 507 -31.05 2.51 3.81
C THR A 507 -30.49 1.37 2.96
N LEU A 508 -30.71 0.12 3.36
CA LEU A 508 -30.27 -1.06 2.60
C LEU A 508 -30.96 -1.12 1.22
N SER A 509 -32.26 -0.82 1.19
CA SER A 509 -33.06 -0.68 -0.03
C SER A 509 -32.49 0.36 -0.99
N ASP A 510 -32.13 1.53 -0.47
CA ASP A 510 -31.62 2.64 -1.27
C ASP A 510 -30.25 2.29 -1.86
N ILE A 511 -29.39 1.63 -1.08
CA ILE A 511 -28.09 1.14 -1.54
C ILE A 511 -28.25 0.20 -2.74
N PHE A 512 -29.15 -0.79 -2.66
CA PHE A 512 -29.35 -1.75 -3.75
C PHE A 512 -30.03 -1.13 -4.97
N HIS A 513 -31.04 -0.29 -4.76
CA HIS A 513 -31.76 0.38 -5.85
C HIS A 513 -30.84 1.29 -6.65
N ASP A 514 -30.10 2.17 -5.96
CA ASP A 514 -29.20 3.13 -6.59
C ASP A 514 -27.96 2.47 -7.20
N SER A 515 -27.71 1.19 -6.88
CA SER A 515 -26.61 0.39 -7.43
C SER A 515 -26.96 -0.37 -8.71
N ASN A 516 -28.19 -0.23 -9.24
CA ASN A 516 -28.68 -0.94 -10.44
C ASN A 516 -28.54 -2.47 -10.33
N GLU A 517 -28.77 -3.03 -9.15
CA GLU A 517 -28.62 -4.46 -8.90
C GLU A 517 -29.70 -5.29 -9.62
N PRO A 518 -29.38 -6.12 -10.64
CA PRO A 518 -30.40 -6.85 -11.40
C PRO A 518 -30.93 -8.06 -10.62
N CYS A 519 -32.26 -8.22 -10.58
CA CYS A 519 -32.92 -9.39 -9.98
C CYS A 519 -32.83 -10.68 -10.83
N GLU A 520 -32.38 -10.60 -12.09
CA GLU A 520 -32.67 -11.63 -13.13
C GLU A 520 -31.52 -12.60 -13.50
N GLN A 521 -30.26 -12.39 -13.09
CA GLN A 521 -29.14 -13.14 -13.71
C GLN A 521 -28.84 -14.55 -13.16
N TYR A 522 -29.67 -15.11 -12.28
CA TYR A 522 -29.31 -16.33 -11.53
C TYR A 522 -30.01 -17.63 -11.94
N LEU A 523 -30.83 -17.63 -13.00
CA LEU A 523 -31.69 -18.79 -13.30
C LEU A 523 -31.11 -19.86 -14.25
N PHE A 524 -29.91 -19.69 -14.84
CA PHE A 524 -29.55 -20.54 -15.99
C PHE A 524 -28.24 -21.34 -15.99
N HIS A 525 -27.46 -21.44 -14.90
CA HIS A 525 -26.36 -22.44 -14.84
C HIS A 525 -26.01 -22.94 -13.42
N PRO A 526 -26.21 -24.24 -13.11
CA PRO A 526 -25.32 -25.02 -12.25
C PRO A 526 -24.55 -26.06 -13.11
N PRO A 527 -23.32 -26.53 -12.78
CA PRO A 527 -22.80 -26.75 -11.41
C PRO A 527 -21.32 -26.32 -11.17
N PHE A 528 -20.93 -26.05 -9.91
CA PHE A 528 -19.96 -26.84 -9.13
C PHE A 528 -19.72 -26.24 -7.71
N SER A 529 -19.80 -27.14 -6.73
CA SER A 529 -19.48 -27.05 -5.29
C SER A 529 -20.23 -26.05 -4.39
N MET A 530 -20.98 -26.65 -3.46
CA MET A 530 -21.61 -26.10 -2.27
C MET A 530 -20.79 -25.02 -1.54
N ALA A 531 -21.32 -23.79 -1.49
CA ALA A 531 -21.45 -22.95 -0.31
C ALA A 531 -22.25 -21.68 -0.67
N ARG A 532 -23.34 -21.43 0.07
CA ARG A 532 -23.95 -20.14 0.53
C ARG A 532 -23.69 -18.89 -0.35
N THR A 533 -24.65 -18.08 -0.81
CA THR A 533 -25.98 -17.66 -0.32
C THR A 533 -26.59 -16.77 -1.41
N GLN A 534 -27.86 -16.92 -1.79
CA GLN A 534 -28.51 -16.09 -2.83
C GLN A 534 -29.61 -15.14 -2.28
N PRO A 535 -29.84 -13.97 -2.93
CA PRO A 535 -30.28 -12.70 -2.32
C PRO A 535 -31.78 -12.40 -2.44
N PHE A 536 -32.62 -13.39 -2.76
CA PHE A 536 -34.02 -13.18 -3.14
C PHE A 536 -34.95 -12.78 -1.97
N GLN A 537 -34.46 -12.85 -0.72
CA GLN A 537 -35.23 -12.51 0.48
C GLN A 537 -35.56 -11.01 0.62
N TRP A 538 -34.82 -10.12 -0.05
CA TRP A 538 -34.89 -8.68 0.24
C TRP A 538 -35.93 -7.89 -0.56
N TYR A 539 -36.46 -8.43 -1.67
CA TYR A 539 -37.58 -7.78 -2.37
C TYR A 539 -38.86 -7.74 -1.52
N LEU A 540 -39.03 -8.73 -0.62
CA LEU A 540 -40.23 -8.90 0.20
C LEU A 540 -40.28 -8.00 1.42
N LEU A 541 -39.17 -7.91 2.16
CA LEU A 541 -39.09 -7.08 3.37
C LEU A 541 -39.14 -5.57 3.04
N ARG A 542 -38.73 -5.19 1.83
CA ARG A 542 -38.71 -3.78 1.36
C ARG A 542 -40.10 -3.16 1.22
N ARG A 543 -41.17 -3.93 0.98
CA ARG A 543 -42.49 -3.34 0.70
C ARG A 543 -43.45 -3.37 1.89
N ALA A 544 -43.19 -4.20 2.91
CA ALA A 544 -43.97 -4.25 4.15
C ALA A 544 -43.72 -3.03 5.06
N TRP A 545 -42.54 -2.40 5.02
CA TRP A 545 -42.21 -1.29 5.92
C TRP A 545 -42.65 0.10 5.42
N LEU A 546 -42.74 0.30 4.10
CA LEU A 546 -43.12 1.59 3.49
C LEU A 546 -44.57 2.05 3.77
N ASP A 547 -45.36 1.30 4.54
CA ASP A 547 -46.74 1.65 4.92
C ASP A 547 -46.95 2.14 6.36
N THR A 548 -45.90 2.21 7.18
CA THR A 548 -46.04 2.66 8.57
C THR A 548 -45.80 4.16 8.79
N ALA A 549 -45.71 4.94 7.71
CA ALA A 549 -45.67 6.40 7.79
C ALA A 549 -47.07 6.98 8.09
N ASN A 550 -47.56 6.79 9.32
CA ASN A 550 -48.58 7.64 9.94
C ASN A 550 -48.29 7.73 11.46
N PRO A 551 -48.36 8.91 12.10
CA PRO A 551 -47.72 9.13 13.39
C PRO A 551 -48.68 8.86 14.55
N TRP A 552 -48.67 7.65 15.12
CA TRP A 552 -49.15 7.42 16.50
C TRP A 552 -48.28 6.35 17.18
N PRO A 553 -48.02 6.46 18.49
CA PRO A 553 -46.92 5.76 19.16
C PRO A 553 -47.37 4.39 19.63
N PHE A 554 -46.61 3.31 19.40
CA PHE A 554 -46.46 2.10 20.26
C PHE A 554 -45.46 1.10 19.62
N PRO A 555 -44.93 0.10 20.38
CA PRO A 555 -43.53 -0.36 20.35
C PRO A 555 -43.31 -1.54 19.34
N PRO A 556 -42.09 -2.13 19.23
CA PRO A 556 -41.61 -2.78 18.00
C PRO A 556 -42.37 -4.07 17.68
N VAL A 557 -42.88 -4.14 16.45
CA VAL A 557 -43.77 -5.20 15.93
C VAL A 557 -42.95 -6.41 15.50
N GLY A 558 -43.11 -7.54 16.19
CA GLY A 558 -42.85 -8.86 15.61
C GLY A 558 -43.90 -9.18 14.53
N ASP A 559 -43.52 -9.97 13.54
CA ASP A 559 -44.22 -10.23 12.25
C ASP A 559 -45.71 -10.65 12.37
N LEU A 560 -46.62 -9.71 12.63
CA LEU A 560 -48.07 -9.92 12.75
C LEU A 560 -48.82 -10.01 11.41
N CYS A 561 -48.14 -9.98 10.26
CA CYS A 561 -48.79 -9.97 8.95
C CYS A 561 -47.95 -10.64 7.86
N PHE A 562 -48.63 -11.16 6.82
CA PHE A 562 -48.00 -11.62 5.58
C PHE A 562 -48.55 -10.81 4.41
N ASP A 563 -47.75 -9.90 3.85
CA ASP A 563 -48.21 -9.00 2.79
C ASP A 563 -47.30 -9.10 1.56
N ILE A 564 -47.86 -9.61 0.48
CA ILE A 564 -47.24 -9.59 -0.85
C ILE A 564 -48.11 -8.87 -1.88
N SER A 565 -49.14 -8.12 -1.44
CA SER A 565 -50.06 -7.33 -2.27
C SER A 565 -49.37 -6.38 -3.24
N ARG A 566 -48.18 -5.97 -2.81
CA ARG A 566 -47.33 -5.06 -3.51
C ARG A 566 -46.27 -5.78 -4.35
N PHE A 567 -46.41 -7.05 -4.67
CA PHE A 567 -45.54 -7.64 -5.67
C PHE A 567 -45.90 -7.07 -7.06
N ASN A 568 -44.90 -6.69 -7.87
CA ASN A 568 -45.14 -6.18 -9.21
C ASN A 568 -45.44 -7.34 -10.18
N SER A 569 -46.66 -7.87 -10.08
CA SER A 569 -47.17 -8.93 -10.96
C SER A 569 -47.29 -8.50 -12.43
N ALA A 570 -47.13 -7.21 -12.74
CA ALA A 570 -47.08 -6.72 -14.12
C ALA A 570 -45.70 -6.86 -14.77
N THR A 571 -44.66 -7.16 -14.00
CA THR A 571 -43.28 -7.35 -14.51
C THR A 571 -42.73 -8.74 -14.21
N TYR A 572 -43.22 -9.42 -13.17
CA TYR A 572 -42.69 -10.69 -12.69
C TYR A 572 -43.80 -11.72 -12.45
N GLU A 573 -43.50 -13.01 -12.63
CA GLU A 573 -44.44 -14.11 -12.40
C GLU A 573 -44.58 -14.42 -10.89
N VAL A 574 -45.80 -14.35 -10.35
CA VAL A 574 -46.07 -14.58 -8.91
C VAL A 574 -45.74 -16.01 -8.49
N SER A 575 -45.99 -16.99 -9.34
CA SER A 575 -45.73 -18.42 -9.09
C SER A 575 -44.24 -18.71 -8.88
N ALA A 576 -43.37 -18.19 -9.76
CA ALA A 576 -41.92 -18.33 -9.66
C ALA A 576 -41.38 -17.66 -8.38
N PHE A 577 -41.97 -16.52 -8.02
CA PHE A 577 -41.66 -15.83 -6.78
C PHE A 577 -42.06 -16.67 -5.54
N VAL A 578 -43.26 -17.25 -5.52
CA VAL A 578 -43.74 -18.12 -4.44
C VAL A 578 -42.87 -19.38 -4.30
N ASP A 579 -42.48 -20.01 -5.41
CA ASP A 579 -41.62 -21.19 -5.38
C ASP A 579 -40.25 -20.88 -4.78
N SER A 580 -39.68 -19.72 -5.12
CA SER A 580 -38.45 -19.23 -4.51
C SER A 580 -38.62 -19.01 -3.00
N LEU A 581 -39.72 -18.37 -2.57
CA LEU A 581 -40.00 -18.11 -1.15
C LEU A 581 -40.12 -19.41 -0.33
N ILE A 582 -40.85 -20.40 -0.84
CA ILE A 582 -41.08 -21.66 -0.14
C ILE A 582 -39.81 -22.51 -0.10
N LEU A 583 -39.09 -22.66 -1.23
CA LEU A 583 -37.85 -23.44 -1.28
C LEU A 583 -36.76 -22.87 -0.37
N HIS A 584 -36.68 -21.55 -0.24
CA HIS A 584 -35.73 -20.89 0.65
C HIS A 584 -36.02 -21.12 2.15
N SER A 585 -37.28 -21.37 2.50
CA SER A 585 -37.74 -21.53 3.88
C SER A 585 -37.33 -22.84 4.58
N GLN A 586 -36.67 -23.75 3.85
CA GLN A 586 -36.02 -24.93 4.45
C GLN A 586 -34.90 -24.55 5.43
N ASN A 587 -34.43 -23.29 5.42
CA ASN A 587 -33.81 -22.66 6.59
C ASN A 587 -34.90 -22.29 7.61
N ARG A 588 -35.24 -23.24 8.48
CA ARG A 588 -36.38 -23.17 9.40
C ARG A 588 -36.41 -21.91 10.29
N ASP A 589 -35.25 -21.29 10.54
CA ASP A 589 -35.09 -20.23 11.55
C ASP A 589 -35.14 -18.78 11.04
N LEU A 590 -35.20 -18.54 9.72
CA LEU A 590 -35.08 -17.18 9.16
C LEU A 590 -36.34 -16.30 9.28
N LEU A 591 -37.53 -16.91 9.28
CA LEU A 591 -38.81 -16.22 9.41
C LEU A 591 -39.67 -16.98 10.42
N LYS A 592 -40.08 -16.28 11.49
CA LYS A 592 -40.92 -16.79 12.56
C LYS A 592 -42.20 -15.98 12.59
N TYR A 593 -43.33 -16.66 12.45
CA TYR A 593 -44.65 -16.05 12.56
C TYR A 593 -45.28 -16.40 13.90
N GLU A 594 -46.15 -15.53 14.38
CA GLU A 594 -47.07 -15.87 15.45
C GLU A 594 -48.12 -16.89 14.96
N GLN A 595 -48.80 -17.57 15.90
CA GLN A 595 -49.87 -18.51 15.53
C GLN A 595 -51.08 -17.80 14.88
N THR A 596 -51.24 -16.50 15.15
CA THR A 596 -52.30 -15.67 14.58
C THR A 596 -51.68 -14.55 13.75
N LEU A 597 -52.09 -14.44 12.49
CA LEU A 597 -51.77 -13.30 11.63
C LEU A 597 -52.93 -12.32 11.59
N ARG A 598 -52.62 -11.03 11.68
CA ARG A 598 -53.59 -9.94 11.52
C ARG A 598 -54.13 -9.90 10.10
N TYR A 599 -53.28 -10.08 9.10
CA TYR A 599 -53.74 -10.16 7.73
C TYR A 599 -52.75 -10.91 6.83
N VAL A 600 -53.30 -11.43 5.73
CA VAL A 600 -52.61 -12.08 4.62
C VAL A 600 -53.11 -11.45 3.33
N GLU A 601 -52.25 -10.79 2.56
CA GLU A 601 -52.65 -10.08 1.33
C GLU A 601 -51.78 -10.46 0.12
N PHE A 602 -52.43 -10.75 -1.02
CA PHE A 602 -51.81 -11.17 -2.28
C PHE A 602 -51.82 -10.06 -3.35
N PRO A 603 -50.85 -10.05 -4.29
CA PRO A 603 -50.87 -9.09 -5.39
C PRO A 603 -51.99 -9.44 -6.36
N PRO A 604 -52.39 -8.51 -7.26
CA PRO A 604 -53.25 -8.85 -8.38
C PRO A 604 -52.64 -9.99 -9.19
N LEU A 605 -53.37 -11.11 -9.31
CA LEU A 605 -52.85 -12.32 -9.95
C LEU A 605 -53.07 -12.35 -11.46
N ASP A 606 -53.67 -11.29 -12.03
CA ASP A 606 -53.95 -11.17 -13.47
C ASP A 606 -52.70 -11.27 -14.35
N LEU A 607 -52.90 -11.79 -15.57
CA LEU A 607 -51.83 -12.00 -16.57
C LEU A 607 -51.10 -10.70 -16.96
N MET A 608 -49.81 -10.86 -17.30
CA MET A 608 -48.92 -9.79 -17.76
C MET A 608 -49.46 -9.11 -19.03
N ALA A 609 -49.15 -7.83 -19.26
CA ALA A 609 -49.59 -7.12 -20.47
C ALA A 609 -49.19 -7.83 -21.78
N LYS A 610 -48.00 -8.43 -21.82
CA LYS A 610 -47.51 -9.25 -22.95
C LYS A 610 -48.27 -10.57 -23.14
N GLU A 611 -48.77 -11.15 -22.05
CA GLU A 611 -49.55 -12.39 -22.07
C GLU A 611 -51.01 -12.13 -22.45
N ARG A 612 -51.53 -10.93 -22.12
CA ARG A 612 -52.82 -10.44 -22.62
C ARG A 612 -52.81 -10.25 -24.14
N GLU A 613 -51.69 -9.83 -24.73
CA GLU A 613 -51.55 -9.71 -26.19
C GLU A 613 -51.39 -11.07 -26.89
N ALA A 614 -50.90 -12.10 -26.19
CA ALA A 614 -50.74 -13.47 -26.69
C ALA A 614 -52.02 -14.33 -26.59
N LEU A 615 -53.15 -13.76 -26.19
CA LEU A 615 -54.45 -14.45 -26.02
C LEU A 615 -54.99 -15.11 -27.31
N CYS A 616 -54.32 -14.94 -28.45
CA CYS A 616 -54.74 -15.49 -29.74
C CYS A 616 -54.31 -16.96 -30.00
N GLU A 617 -53.40 -17.57 -29.22
CA GLU A 617 -52.90 -18.93 -29.51
C GLU A 617 -52.77 -19.85 -28.27
N ASN A 618 -53.91 -20.38 -27.82
CA ASN A 618 -54.15 -21.76 -27.32
C ASN A 618 -53.18 -22.49 -26.34
N SER A 619 -52.35 -21.84 -25.51
CA SER A 619 -51.49 -22.58 -24.55
C SER A 619 -51.45 -22.10 -23.09
N HIS A 620 -51.92 -20.89 -22.77
CA HIS A 620 -51.84 -20.34 -21.40
C HIS A 620 -53.08 -20.60 -20.53
N PHE A 621 -54.22 -21.01 -21.12
CA PHE A 621 -55.48 -21.26 -20.38
C PHE A 621 -55.52 -22.61 -19.63
N THR A 622 -54.53 -23.48 -19.80
CA THR A 622 -54.51 -24.84 -19.22
C THR A 622 -53.60 -24.98 -18.01
N LYS A 623 -52.80 -23.97 -17.66
CA LYS A 623 -51.93 -24.02 -16.49
C LYS A 623 -52.72 -23.60 -15.24
N SER A 624 -53.16 -24.59 -14.47
CA SER A 624 -53.61 -24.40 -13.09
C SER A 624 -52.54 -23.63 -12.31
N HIS A 625 -52.94 -22.52 -11.70
CA HIS A 625 -52.11 -21.68 -10.85
C HIS A 625 -52.44 -21.99 -9.38
N ARG A 626 -51.40 -22.14 -8.56
CA ARG A 626 -51.51 -22.67 -7.18
C ARG A 626 -50.65 -21.89 -6.20
N GLU A 627 -50.16 -20.71 -6.60
CA GLU A 627 -49.29 -19.85 -5.79
C GLU A 627 -49.92 -19.51 -4.44
N VAL A 628 -51.22 -19.21 -4.40
CA VAL A 628 -51.94 -18.90 -3.16
C VAL A 628 -51.95 -20.11 -2.23
N PHE A 629 -52.37 -21.27 -2.74
CA PHE A 629 -52.44 -22.50 -1.95
C PHE A 629 -51.07 -22.97 -1.46
N ARG A 630 -50.02 -22.76 -2.26
CA ARG A 630 -48.64 -23.04 -1.88
C ARG A 630 -48.21 -22.18 -0.68
N ILE A 631 -48.52 -20.88 -0.68
CA ILE A 631 -48.23 -19.98 0.45
C ILE A 631 -49.07 -20.34 1.68
N LEU A 632 -50.36 -20.61 1.52
CA LEU A 632 -51.23 -21.01 2.63
C LEU A 632 -50.73 -22.31 3.28
N LYS A 633 -50.34 -23.30 2.48
CA LYS A 633 -49.68 -24.52 2.97
C LYS A 633 -48.40 -24.21 3.73
N TRP A 634 -47.57 -23.32 3.20
CA TRP A 634 -46.32 -22.93 3.82
C TRP A 634 -46.51 -22.21 5.17
N LEU A 635 -47.47 -21.29 5.27
CA LEU A 635 -47.81 -20.62 6.54
C LEU A 635 -48.30 -21.63 7.59
N TRP A 636 -49.06 -22.63 7.17
CA TRP A 636 -49.50 -23.72 8.04
C TRP A 636 -48.32 -24.52 8.60
N GLU A 637 -47.34 -24.85 7.75
CA GLU A 637 -46.10 -25.51 8.15
C GLU A 637 -45.25 -24.64 9.10
N LYS A 638 -45.40 -23.31 9.02
CA LYS A 638 -44.79 -22.32 9.94
C LYS A 638 -45.57 -22.10 11.24
N ASN A 639 -46.53 -22.97 11.55
CA ASN A 639 -47.34 -22.93 12.77
C ASN A 639 -48.34 -21.76 12.85
N VAL A 640 -48.64 -21.11 11.73
CA VAL A 640 -49.79 -20.21 11.64
C VAL A 640 -51.06 -21.06 11.64
N ARG A 641 -52.02 -20.69 12.48
CA ARG A 641 -53.29 -21.39 12.66
C ARG A 641 -54.48 -20.50 12.39
N LYS A 642 -54.32 -19.19 12.61
CA LYS A 642 -55.40 -18.21 12.46
C LYS A 642 -54.99 -17.05 11.57
N ILE A 643 -55.86 -16.63 10.66
CA ILE A 643 -55.71 -15.42 9.83
C ILE A 643 -56.94 -14.54 10.04
N ILE A 644 -56.78 -13.35 10.61
CA ILE A 644 -57.92 -12.45 10.83
C ILE A 644 -58.47 -11.95 9.49
N LYS A 645 -57.62 -11.47 8.57
CA LYS A 645 -58.03 -11.01 7.25
C LYS A 645 -57.26 -11.69 6.13
N LEU A 646 -57.96 -12.33 5.19
CA LEU A 646 -57.38 -12.92 3.99
C LEU A 646 -57.87 -12.17 2.75
N LYS A 647 -56.96 -11.52 2.03
CA LYS A 647 -57.28 -10.72 0.84
C LYS A 647 -56.50 -11.19 -0.39
N ILE A 648 -57.21 -11.67 -1.40
CA ILE A 648 -56.64 -12.26 -2.61
C ILE A 648 -57.32 -11.66 -3.84
N PRO A 649 -56.67 -10.75 -4.58
CA PRO A 649 -57.15 -10.26 -5.86
C PRO A 649 -56.85 -11.29 -6.96
N ASP A 650 -57.76 -12.26 -7.10
CA ASP A 650 -57.62 -13.39 -8.02
C ASP A 650 -57.74 -13.00 -9.51
N ARG A 651 -57.43 -13.96 -10.39
CA ARG A 651 -57.53 -13.83 -11.84
C ARG A 651 -58.99 -13.82 -12.27
N LEU A 652 -59.33 -12.91 -13.18
CA LEU A 652 -60.62 -12.96 -13.87
C LEU A 652 -60.75 -14.17 -14.81
N LEU A 653 -59.63 -14.62 -15.35
CA LEU A 653 -59.56 -15.71 -16.31
C LEU A 653 -58.84 -16.90 -15.68
N ASN A 654 -59.54 -18.03 -15.56
CA ASN A 654 -59.11 -19.20 -14.79
C ASN A 654 -58.84 -18.81 -13.32
N PRO A 655 -59.87 -18.51 -12.49
CA PRO A 655 -59.72 -18.24 -11.05
C PRO A 655 -59.30 -19.49 -10.28
N HIS A 656 -58.95 -19.35 -8.99
CA HIS A 656 -58.72 -20.52 -8.14
C HIS A 656 -60.01 -21.33 -7.92
N ASP A 657 -59.84 -22.61 -7.60
CA ASP A 657 -60.93 -23.55 -7.34
C ASP A 657 -61.63 -23.28 -6.01
N ASP A 658 -62.96 -23.20 -6.04
CA ASP A 658 -63.81 -22.89 -4.88
C ASP A 658 -63.71 -23.93 -3.75
N GLU A 659 -63.54 -25.23 -4.08
CA GLU A 659 -63.43 -26.30 -3.07
C GLU A 659 -62.09 -26.22 -2.33
N GLU A 660 -60.98 -26.07 -3.07
CA GLU A 660 -59.64 -25.91 -2.47
C GLU A 660 -59.56 -24.61 -1.66
N MET A 661 -60.20 -23.54 -2.14
CA MET A 661 -60.36 -22.28 -1.41
C MET A 661 -61.09 -22.48 -0.07
N ALA A 662 -62.27 -23.11 -0.09
CA ALA A 662 -63.08 -23.36 1.10
C ALA A 662 -62.31 -24.15 2.19
N MET A 663 -61.55 -25.16 1.78
CA MET A 663 -60.70 -25.95 2.68
C MET A 663 -59.67 -25.07 3.41
N TRP A 664 -59.00 -24.15 2.71
CA TRP A 664 -57.98 -23.31 3.34
C TRP A 664 -58.57 -22.21 4.23
N VAL A 665 -59.71 -21.65 3.84
CA VAL A 665 -60.45 -20.67 4.66
C VAL A 665 -60.90 -21.30 5.98
N ASP A 666 -61.38 -22.53 5.95
CA ASP A 666 -61.73 -23.28 7.18
C ASP A 666 -60.49 -23.54 8.04
N LYS A 667 -59.42 -24.10 7.45
CA LYS A 667 -58.18 -24.43 8.16
C LYS A 667 -57.55 -23.26 8.92
N PHE A 668 -57.63 -22.05 8.38
CA PHE A 668 -57.03 -20.85 8.97
C PHE A 668 -57.99 -20.02 9.84
N GLU A 669 -59.18 -20.55 10.15
CA GLU A 669 -60.18 -19.86 10.96
C GLU A 669 -60.40 -18.39 10.53
N VAL A 670 -60.54 -18.17 9.22
CA VAL A 670 -60.57 -16.82 8.65
C VAL A 670 -61.79 -16.03 9.13
N GLU A 671 -61.59 -14.79 9.59
CA GLU A 671 -62.67 -13.91 10.06
C GLU A 671 -63.14 -12.91 8.98
N VAL A 672 -62.23 -12.40 8.16
CA VAL A 672 -62.53 -11.48 7.05
C VAL A 672 -62.02 -12.10 5.75
N LEU A 673 -62.96 -12.46 4.87
CA LEU A 673 -62.66 -13.09 3.58
C LEU A 673 -62.91 -12.11 2.43
N ASP A 674 -61.81 -11.69 1.79
CA ASP A 674 -61.81 -10.85 0.58
C ASP A 674 -61.07 -11.57 -0.55
N TRP A 675 -61.69 -12.59 -1.12
CA TRP A 675 -61.14 -13.33 -2.25
C TRP A 675 -61.90 -12.96 -3.52
N LYS A 676 -61.22 -12.30 -4.46
CA LYS A 676 -61.80 -11.73 -5.67
C LYS A 676 -62.04 -12.77 -6.76
N VAL A 677 -62.84 -13.79 -6.46
CA VAL A 677 -63.39 -14.75 -7.42
C VAL A 677 -64.77 -14.27 -7.87
N LEU A 678 -65.01 -14.24 -9.18
CA LEU A 678 -66.34 -13.93 -9.71
C LEU A 678 -67.30 -15.09 -9.46
N ASP A 679 -68.50 -14.76 -9.02
CA ASP A 679 -69.61 -15.70 -8.82
C ASP A 679 -69.28 -16.86 -7.85
N LEU A 680 -68.52 -16.55 -6.79
CA LEU A 680 -68.10 -17.50 -5.76
C LEU A 680 -69.25 -18.32 -5.17
N CYS A 681 -69.09 -19.65 -5.10
CA CYS A 681 -70.03 -20.56 -4.45
C CYS A 681 -69.85 -20.57 -2.93
N ILE A 682 -70.68 -19.81 -2.20
CA ILE A 682 -70.61 -19.76 -0.73
C ILE A 682 -71.26 -20.97 -0.04
N SER A 683 -72.04 -21.75 -0.79
CA SER A 683 -72.65 -23.00 -0.32
C SER A 683 -71.61 -24.08 0.01
N GLY A 684 -70.42 -24.01 -0.61
CA GLY A 684 -69.30 -24.93 -0.34
C GLY A 684 -68.54 -24.68 0.98
N LEU A 685 -68.79 -23.56 1.68
CA LEU A 685 -68.16 -23.29 2.98
C LEU A 685 -68.86 -24.08 4.11
N GLU A 686 -68.08 -24.73 4.96
CA GLU A 686 -68.61 -25.48 6.10
C GLU A 686 -69.35 -24.58 7.10
N LYS A 687 -70.33 -25.16 7.83
CA LYS A 687 -71.13 -24.43 8.84
C LYS A 687 -70.25 -23.72 9.87
N GLY A 688 -69.16 -24.36 10.30
CA GLY A 688 -68.20 -23.77 11.25
C GLY A 688 -67.52 -22.52 10.69
N THR A 689 -67.11 -22.55 9.42
CA THR A 689 -66.50 -21.42 8.72
C THR A 689 -67.47 -20.26 8.55
N LYS A 690 -68.71 -20.54 8.15
CA LYS A 690 -69.78 -19.52 8.03
C LYS A 690 -70.03 -18.80 9.36
N GLY A 691 -70.00 -19.52 10.48
CA GLY A 691 -70.16 -18.92 11.82
C GLY A 691 -68.99 -18.04 12.29
N ARG A 692 -67.79 -18.23 11.74
CA ARG A 692 -66.58 -17.46 12.11
C ARG A 692 -66.36 -16.22 11.26
N ILE A 693 -66.78 -16.25 9.99
CA ILE A 693 -66.63 -15.13 9.08
C ILE A 693 -67.52 -13.97 9.55
N LYS A 694 -66.89 -12.86 9.91
CA LYS A 694 -67.52 -11.61 10.33
C LYS A 694 -67.75 -10.65 9.16
N GLU A 695 -66.91 -10.75 8.12
CA GLU A 695 -66.96 -9.90 6.94
C GLU A 695 -66.63 -10.73 5.69
N LEU A 696 -67.54 -10.72 4.72
CA LEU A 696 -67.44 -11.48 3.47
C LEU A 696 -67.60 -10.52 2.27
N HIS A 697 -66.62 -10.53 1.36
CA HIS A 697 -66.68 -9.76 0.11
C HIS A 697 -67.05 -10.68 -1.05
N LEU A 698 -68.11 -10.33 -1.79
CA LEU A 698 -68.61 -11.09 -2.93
C LEU A 698 -68.54 -10.26 -4.21
N TYR A 699 -68.11 -10.90 -5.30
CA TYR A 699 -67.90 -10.25 -6.59
C TYR A 699 -68.78 -10.93 -7.64
N SER A 700 -69.78 -10.22 -8.17
CA SER A 700 -70.74 -10.79 -9.12
C SER A 700 -70.37 -10.45 -10.57
N SER A 701 -70.51 -11.42 -11.46
CA SER A 701 -70.53 -11.19 -12.91
C SER A 701 -71.88 -10.63 -13.41
N GLY A 702 -72.90 -10.62 -12.54
CA GLY A 702 -74.30 -10.38 -12.90
C GLY A 702 -75.12 -11.67 -13.05
N SER A 703 -74.55 -12.84 -12.76
CA SER A 703 -75.26 -14.12 -12.79
C SER A 703 -76.40 -14.16 -11.76
N ARG A 704 -77.64 -14.12 -12.24
CA ARG A 704 -78.83 -14.19 -11.38
C ARG A 704 -78.92 -15.49 -10.57
N VAL A 705 -78.37 -16.58 -11.09
CA VAL A 705 -78.37 -17.88 -10.39
C VAL A 705 -77.54 -17.79 -9.12
N VAL A 706 -76.35 -17.21 -9.21
CA VAL A 706 -75.42 -17.08 -8.09
C VAL A 706 -75.91 -16.03 -7.10
N ILE A 707 -76.45 -14.92 -7.59
CA ILE A 707 -77.08 -13.91 -6.73
C ILE A 707 -78.26 -14.53 -5.94
N ASN A 708 -79.10 -15.34 -6.59
CA ASN A 708 -80.20 -16.02 -5.92
C ASN A 708 -79.68 -17.05 -4.89
N ASP A 709 -78.58 -17.75 -5.17
CA ASP A 709 -77.91 -18.64 -4.22
C ASP A 709 -77.40 -17.88 -2.99
N TRP A 710 -76.76 -16.73 -3.20
CA TRP A 710 -76.28 -15.87 -2.11
C TRP A 710 -77.40 -15.37 -1.20
N PHE A 711 -78.57 -15.05 -1.75
CA PHE A 711 -79.74 -14.62 -0.98
C PHE A 711 -80.68 -15.77 -0.58
N GLY A 712 -80.33 -17.01 -0.94
CA GLY A 712 -81.08 -18.22 -0.61
C GLY A 712 -81.01 -18.57 0.88
N GLU A 713 -81.68 -19.66 1.27
CA GLU A 713 -81.71 -20.14 2.66
C GLU A 713 -80.33 -20.61 3.16
N ASP A 714 -79.49 -21.11 2.26
CA ASP A 714 -78.13 -21.61 2.56
C ASP A 714 -77.01 -20.58 2.34
N GLY A 715 -77.39 -19.37 1.88
CA GLY A 715 -76.47 -18.31 1.46
C GLY A 715 -75.95 -17.44 2.60
N VAL A 716 -75.88 -16.12 2.37
CA VAL A 716 -75.27 -15.13 3.29
C VAL A 716 -75.96 -15.10 4.67
N LYS A 717 -77.24 -15.47 4.75
CA LYS A 717 -78.00 -15.52 6.02
C LYS A 717 -77.33 -16.40 7.07
N LYS A 718 -76.65 -17.48 6.66
CA LYS A 718 -75.97 -18.41 7.58
C LYS A 718 -74.63 -17.89 8.11
N PHE A 719 -74.16 -16.73 7.63
CA PHE A 719 -72.92 -16.10 8.10
C PHE A 719 -73.26 -15.18 9.29
N GLY A 720 -72.63 -15.42 10.44
CA GLY A 720 -72.92 -14.67 11.67
C GLY A 720 -74.06 -15.20 12.55
N GLU A 721 -74.77 -16.26 12.14
CA GLU A 721 -75.81 -16.93 12.96
C GLU A 721 -75.26 -17.66 14.21
N ALA A 722 -73.94 -17.69 14.43
CA ALA A 722 -73.33 -18.28 15.62
C ALA A 722 -73.51 -17.44 16.92
N LEU A 723 -74.25 -16.34 16.88
CA LEU A 723 -74.54 -15.49 18.05
C LEU A 723 -75.89 -15.76 18.74
N GLU A 724 -76.74 -16.66 18.24
CA GLU A 724 -78.02 -16.98 18.91
C GLU A 724 -78.01 -18.26 19.77
N GLU A 725 -76.97 -19.11 19.69
CA GLU A 725 -76.94 -20.38 20.46
C GLU A 725 -76.24 -20.30 21.85
N PHE A 726 -75.74 -19.11 22.24
CA PHE A 726 -75.26 -18.85 23.60
C PHE A 726 -75.94 -17.62 24.23
N GLY A 727 -77.21 -17.80 24.63
CA GLY A 727 -77.79 -17.19 25.82
C GLY A 727 -77.85 -15.66 25.94
N ILE A 728 -79.03 -15.11 25.60
CA ILE A 728 -79.70 -13.93 26.20
C ILE A 728 -78.93 -12.60 26.07
N LEU A 729 -79.46 -11.69 25.23
CA LEU A 729 -80.07 -10.44 25.72
C LEU A 729 -80.91 -9.78 24.62
N ASP A 730 -82.07 -9.31 25.04
CA ASP A 730 -83.13 -8.66 24.29
C ASP A 730 -82.68 -7.45 23.45
N GLY A 731 -83.41 -7.24 22.36
CA GLY A 731 -84.06 -5.94 22.16
C GLY A 731 -83.47 -4.99 21.12
N ASN A 732 -84.25 -4.87 20.04
CA ASN A 732 -84.53 -3.65 19.29
C ASN A 732 -83.49 -3.07 18.30
N TYR A 733 -83.93 -3.14 17.04
CA TYR A 733 -83.62 -2.37 15.83
C TYR A 733 -82.48 -2.84 14.93
#